data_AF-A0A974Z2Z0-F1
#
_entry.id   AF-A0A974Z2Z0-F1
#
_cell.length_a   1.000
_cell.length_b   1.000
_cell.length_c   1.000
_cell.angle_alpha   90.00
_cell.angle_beta   90.00
_cell.angle_gamma   90.00
#
_symmetry.space_group_name_H-M   'P 1'
#
loop_
_entity.id
_entity.type
_entity.pdbx_description
1 polymer ?
#
loop_
_entity_poly.entity_id
_entity_poly.type
_entity_poly.pdbx_seq_one_letter_code
_entity_poly.pdbx_strand_id
1 'polypeptide(L)'
;MSSSEPAPLWDLPEPSRSASEPKAASLRASSGSAKKKAAPRKGQQQPAPELPVAKVVVDIPLAHLDRTFDYQVPDKLHEAAVPGCRVRVRFAGQLVDGYLVERTDTTEYERKLAYLERVTSSEPVLPPSLHAVCRSVADRYGGTLSDVLRLALPPRHAKAEGEPAREPAPAPEVPDVSAWGRYQRGPAFLDAVADGKPANAVWQALPGEDWPRRLAEAAAVAAACGRGAVLVVPDHRDLTRVHEACVALLGEDAVVALIAGLGPAERYRRWLAVLRGGVRVVVGTRAAMFAPVADPGLFVVWDDGDDLHLDPHAPYPHVRDVLMDRAHATKSSLLVGGFARTAEAQLLVESGWAQAVAADRSALRAAAPRVTPVGEDFDVARDEAARVARLPAVAFEAARQAFAAGLPALVQVPRRGYVPGLACGNCRTPAHCRRCAGPLALPGGSVDGAPRPPACRWCGVPETAFRCPACGSVRLRAVIVGAKRTAEELGRAFPGVPVRTSGAAEVLASVPGRPALVVCTPGAEPVAEGGYGAALLLDGWALLGRQDLRAAEETLRRWMAAGALVRPAASGGRIVVGAEAGLSVVQALVRWDPAWHAGLELAQRRELGFPPAMRMASVEGSPDAVASVLDDLPLPGTGEILGPVPLGELDQDGNAARERALVRVARPEGKTLATVLHDAAARRDARKAAEPVRIQLDPLDLI
;
A
#
# COMPACT_ATOMS: atom_id res chain seq x y z
N MET A 1 6.67 -42.05 10.75
CA MET A 1 5.89 -40.80 10.86
C MET A 1 6.82 -39.67 10.45
N SER A 2 6.87 -39.39 9.14
CA SER A 2 7.72 -38.36 8.55
C SER A 2 7.04 -37.01 8.82
N SER A 3 7.70 -36.14 9.57
CA SER A 3 7.30 -34.76 9.78
C SER A 3 7.26 -34.04 8.43
N SER A 4 6.07 -33.75 7.94
CA SER A 4 5.88 -32.78 6.87
C SER A 4 6.33 -31.42 7.38
N GLU A 5 7.42 -30.89 6.86
CA GLU A 5 7.74 -29.46 7.02
C GLU A 5 6.53 -28.65 6.56
N PRO A 6 6.04 -27.69 7.36
CA PRO A 6 4.96 -26.81 6.92
C PRO A 6 5.47 -26.02 5.71
N ALA A 7 4.74 -26.09 4.60
CA ALA A 7 4.99 -25.26 3.43
C ALA A 7 5.13 -23.79 3.86
N PRO A 8 6.08 -23.02 3.29
CA PRO A 8 6.31 -21.64 3.71
C PRO A 8 5.01 -20.84 3.64
N LEU A 9 4.71 -20.09 4.71
CA LEU A 9 3.53 -19.20 4.86
C LEU A 9 3.47 -18.06 3.82
N TRP A 10 4.49 -17.98 2.97
CA TRP A 10 4.67 -17.02 1.90
C TRP A 10 4.66 -17.75 0.54
N ASP A 11 3.60 -17.51 -0.22
CA ASP A 11 3.48 -17.93 -1.61
C ASP A 11 4.27 -16.91 -2.47
N LEU A 12 5.59 -17.03 -2.44
CA LEU A 12 6.52 -16.27 -3.26
C LEU A 12 6.94 -17.16 -4.44
N PRO A 13 6.99 -16.63 -5.66
CA PRO A 13 7.44 -17.41 -6.81
C PRO A 13 8.87 -17.91 -6.57
N GLU A 14 9.18 -19.13 -7.01
CA GLU A 14 10.57 -19.55 -7.05
C GLU A 14 11.35 -18.57 -7.95
N PRO A 15 12.53 -18.10 -7.54
CA PRO A 15 13.34 -17.23 -8.37
C PRO A 15 13.59 -17.95 -9.69
N SER A 16 13.13 -17.35 -10.79
CA SER A 16 13.36 -17.91 -12.12
C SER A 16 14.86 -18.11 -12.27
N ARG A 17 15.30 -19.36 -12.48
CA ARG A 17 16.68 -19.63 -12.90
C ARG A 17 16.85 -18.96 -14.26
N SER A 18 17.41 -17.76 -14.27
CA SER A 18 17.81 -17.09 -15.52
C SER A 18 18.74 -18.05 -16.27
N ALA A 19 18.38 -18.31 -17.52
CA ALA A 19 19.13 -18.98 -18.58
C ALA A 19 20.49 -19.58 -18.18
N SER A 20 20.55 -20.91 -18.18
CA SER A 20 21.80 -21.65 -18.30
C SER A 20 22.65 -21.10 -19.43
N GLU A 21 23.94 -20.93 -19.17
CA GLU A 21 24.99 -20.74 -20.18
C GLU A 21 24.76 -21.64 -21.40
N PRO A 22 25.00 -21.15 -22.64
CA PRO A 22 24.79 -21.94 -23.84
C PRO A 22 25.72 -23.16 -23.81
N LYS A 23 25.15 -24.35 -23.57
CA LYS A 23 25.86 -25.61 -23.75
C LYS A 23 26.21 -25.77 -25.23
N ALA A 24 27.49 -25.75 -25.53
CA ALA A 24 28.03 -26.19 -26.82
C ALA A 24 27.63 -27.67 -27.05
N ALA A 25 26.65 -27.90 -27.92
CA ALA A 25 26.28 -29.23 -28.39
C ALA A 25 26.59 -29.36 -29.89
N SER A 26 27.25 -30.47 -30.21
CA SER A 26 27.98 -30.72 -31.45
C SER A 26 27.11 -30.79 -32.70
N LEU A 27 27.59 -30.12 -33.75
CA LEU A 27 27.08 -30.22 -35.12
C LEU A 27 27.31 -31.63 -35.67
N ARG A 28 26.23 -32.39 -35.89
CA ARG A 28 26.22 -33.47 -36.89
C ARG A 28 25.60 -32.92 -38.16
N ALA A 29 26.43 -32.78 -39.20
CA ALA A 29 26.00 -32.39 -40.53
C ALA A 29 25.16 -33.51 -41.17
N SER A 30 23.90 -33.22 -41.50
CA SER A 30 23.14 -33.97 -42.49
C SER A 30 23.01 -33.10 -43.74
N SER A 31 23.58 -33.60 -44.84
CA SER A 31 23.57 -32.96 -46.16
C SER A 31 22.17 -33.05 -46.77
N GLY A 32 21.37 -31.99 -46.62
CA GLY A 32 20.09 -31.80 -47.30
C GLY A 32 20.22 -30.78 -48.44
N SER A 33 19.90 -31.21 -49.66
CA SER A 33 20.05 -30.48 -50.92
C SER A 33 19.48 -29.05 -50.92
N ALA A 34 20.33 -28.09 -51.29
CA ALA A 34 20.00 -26.68 -51.41
C ALA A 34 18.98 -26.41 -52.54
N LYS A 35 17.72 -26.14 -52.19
CA LYS A 35 16.78 -25.47 -53.10
C LYS A 35 17.18 -23.99 -53.22
N LYS A 36 17.56 -23.57 -54.43
CA LYS A 36 17.79 -22.16 -54.79
C LYS A 36 16.57 -21.30 -54.39
N LYS A 37 16.75 -20.39 -53.44
CA LYS A 37 15.76 -19.36 -53.09
C LYS A 37 15.61 -18.39 -54.27
N ALA A 38 14.39 -18.24 -54.77
CA ALA A 38 14.06 -17.25 -55.81
C ALA A 38 14.27 -15.83 -55.27
N ALA A 39 14.75 -14.92 -56.12
CA ALA A 39 14.96 -13.52 -55.79
C ALA A 39 13.63 -12.85 -55.36
N PRO A 40 13.63 -12.01 -54.31
CA PRO A 40 12.41 -11.41 -53.77
C PRO A 40 11.77 -10.42 -54.75
N ARG A 41 10.44 -10.44 -54.86
CA ARG A 41 9.66 -9.45 -55.62
C ARG A 41 9.78 -8.07 -54.94
N LYS A 42 9.98 -7.00 -55.74
CA LYS A 42 10.01 -5.60 -55.29
C LYS A 42 8.83 -5.32 -54.34
N GLY A 43 9.14 -4.96 -53.08
CA GLY A 43 8.14 -4.57 -52.07
C GLY A 43 7.77 -5.63 -51.02
N GLN A 44 8.29 -6.86 -51.09
CA GLN A 44 8.10 -7.84 -50.01
C GLN A 44 9.06 -7.56 -48.85
N GLN A 45 8.51 -7.41 -47.64
CA GLN A 45 9.31 -7.34 -46.41
C GLN A 45 10.08 -8.67 -46.23
N GLN A 46 11.36 -8.56 -45.90
CA GLN A 46 12.21 -9.70 -45.58
C GLN A 46 12.31 -9.85 -44.04
N PRO A 47 12.32 -11.08 -43.50
CA PRO A 47 12.60 -11.31 -42.09
C PRO A 47 14.02 -10.88 -41.75
N ALA A 48 14.23 -10.51 -40.49
CA ALA A 48 15.54 -10.26 -39.93
C ALA A 48 16.47 -11.48 -40.08
N PRO A 49 17.79 -11.27 -40.27
CA PRO A 49 18.74 -12.34 -40.52
C PRO A 49 18.95 -13.26 -39.31
N GLU A 50 18.86 -12.71 -38.09
CA GLU A 50 19.02 -13.44 -36.83
C GLU A 50 17.82 -13.20 -35.92
N LEU A 51 17.42 -14.23 -35.16
CA LEU A 51 16.27 -14.20 -34.25
C LEU A 51 15.05 -13.49 -34.87
N PRO A 52 14.54 -13.95 -36.03
CA PRO A 52 13.49 -13.27 -36.81
C PRO A 52 12.11 -13.26 -36.16
N VAL A 53 11.88 -14.02 -35.10
CA VAL A 53 10.60 -14.08 -34.41
C VAL A 53 10.67 -13.21 -33.16
N ALA A 54 9.71 -12.29 -33.00
CA ALA A 54 9.55 -11.48 -31.79
C ALA A 54 8.33 -11.95 -31.00
N LYS A 55 8.50 -12.18 -29.70
CA LYS A 55 7.42 -12.44 -28.74
C LYS A 55 6.97 -11.12 -28.13
N VAL A 56 5.74 -10.72 -28.40
CA VAL A 56 5.20 -9.40 -28.04
C VAL A 56 4.05 -9.56 -27.07
N VAL A 57 4.11 -8.86 -25.94
CA VAL A 57 2.93 -8.61 -25.09
C VAL A 57 2.21 -7.41 -25.65
N VAL A 58 0.96 -7.59 -26.05
CA VAL A 58 0.11 -6.50 -26.56
C VAL A 58 -0.50 -5.73 -25.40
N ASP A 59 -0.56 -4.41 -25.50
CA ASP A 59 -1.10 -3.53 -24.46
C ASP A 59 -2.65 -3.50 -24.50
N ILE A 60 -3.27 -4.66 -24.24
CA ILE A 60 -4.72 -4.85 -24.22
C ILE A 60 -5.09 -5.51 -22.88
N PRO A 61 -5.93 -4.87 -22.05
CA PRO A 61 -6.24 -5.32 -20.70
C PRO A 61 -7.39 -6.34 -20.71
N LEU A 62 -7.22 -7.44 -21.45
CA LEU A 62 -8.19 -8.52 -21.54
C LEU A 62 -7.53 -9.82 -21.09
N ALA A 63 -8.12 -10.49 -20.10
CA ALA A 63 -7.50 -11.65 -19.45
C ALA A 63 -7.25 -12.81 -20.42
N HIS A 64 -8.18 -13.06 -21.36
CA HIS A 64 -7.98 -14.08 -22.40
C HIS A 64 -6.86 -13.77 -23.41
N LEU A 65 -6.29 -12.56 -23.38
CA LEU A 65 -5.16 -12.13 -24.19
C LEU A 65 -3.86 -12.01 -23.38
N ASP A 66 -3.84 -12.44 -22.12
CA ASP A 66 -2.69 -12.33 -21.22
C ASP A 66 -1.57 -13.34 -21.55
N ARG A 67 -1.00 -13.21 -22.74
CA ARG A 67 0.08 -14.03 -23.27
C ARG A 67 0.91 -13.25 -24.29
N THR A 68 2.04 -13.81 -24.68
CA THR A 68 2.81 -13.29 -25.81
C THR A 68 2.20 -13.71 -27.15
N PHE A 69 2.33 -12.84 -28.13
CA PHE A 69 1.99 -13.10 -29.53
C PHE A 69 3.24 -13.01 -30.39
N ASP A 70 3.40 -13.97 -31.31
CA ASP A 70 4.57 -14.06 -32.17
C ASP A 70 4.40 -13.20 -33.43
N TYR A 71 5.44 -12.45 -33.78
CA TYR A 71 5.52 -11.60 -34.96
C TYR A 71 6.86 -11.81 -35.69
N GLN A 72 6.90 -11.55 -36.99
CA GLN A 72 8.17 -11.45 -37.73
C GLN A 72 8.80 -10.07 -37.54
N VAL A 73 10.10 -10.04 -37.23
CA VAL A 73 10.90 -8.83 -37.24
C VAL A 73 11.31 -8.53 -38.69
N PRO A 74 10.93 -7.38 -39.26
CA PRO A 74 11.46 -6.95 -40.55
C PRO A 74 12.97 -6.71 -40.47
N ASP A 75 13.70 -7.05 -41.52
CA ASP A 75 15.15 -6.78 -41.64
C ASP A 75 15.53 -5.33 -41.31
N LYS A 76 14.76 -4.36 -41.83
CA LYS A 76 14.92 -2.92 -41.53
C LYS A 76 14.78 -2.53 -40.05
N LEU A 77 14.19 -3.39 -39.22
CA LEU A 77 14.00 -3.18 -37.78
C LEU A 77 14.91 -4.09 -36.94
N HIS A 78 15.79 -4.87 -37.56
CA HIS A 78 16.62 -5.88 -36.90
C HIS A 78 17.40 -5.31 -35.70
N GLU A 79 18.11 -4.18 -35.91
CA GLU A 79 18.91 -3.52 -34.87
C GLU A 79 18.05 -2.83 -33.80
N ALA A 80 16.91 -2.27 -34.19
CA ALA A 80 16.06 -1.49 -33.29
C ALA A 80 15.15 -2.36 -32.41
N ALA A 81 14.76 -3.54 -32.90
CA ALA A 81 13.85 -4.45 -32.22
C ALA A 81 14.63 -5.27 -31.16
N VAL A 82 14.90 -4.65 -30.02
CA VAL A 82 15.58 -5.30 -28.89
C VAL A 82 14.59 -5.74 -27.81
N PRO A 83 14.87 -6.82 -27.05
CA PRO A 83 14.07 -7.17 -25.87
C PRO A 83 13.90 -6.00 -24.90
N GLY A 84 12.68 -5.86 -24.37
CA GLY A 84 12.24 -4.76 -23.51
C GLY A 84 11.79 -3.50 -24.23
N CYS A 85 11.94 -3.42 -25.56
CA CYS A 85 11.60 -2.22 -26.33
C CYS A 85 10.09 -2.06 -26.59
N ARG A 86 9.67 -0.83 -26.90
CA ARG A 86 8.26 -0.54 -27.26
C ARG A 86 8.06 -0.76 -28.75
N VAL A 87 7.07 -1.59 -29.10
CA VAL A 87 6.70 -1.88 -30.48
C VAL A 87 5.26 -1.48 -30.75
N ARG A 88 4.90 -1.42 -32.03
CA ARG A 88 3.51 -1.35 -32.46
C ARG A 88 3.23 -2.46 -33.45
N VAL A 89 2.10 -3.13 -33.26
CA VAL A 89 1.73 -4.33 -34.02
C VAL A 89 0.28 -4.24 -34.48
N ARG A 90 -0.03 -4.91 -35.60
CA ARG A 90 -1.42 -5.11 -36.00
C ARG A 90 -1.98 -6.31 -35.24
N PHE A 91 -3.03 -6.09 -34.47
CA PHE A 91 -3.74 -7.11 -33.72
C PHE A 91 -5.23 -6.99 -33.99
N ALA A 92 -5.85 -8.08 -34.45
CA ALA A 92 -7.27 -8.11 -34.84
C ALA A 92 -7.71 -6.94 -35.76
N GLY A 93 -6.85 -6.52 -36.69
CA GLY A 93 -7.11 -5.43 -37.64
C GLY A 93 -6.85 -4.01 -37.10
N GLN A 94 -6.53 -3.86 -35.82
CA GLN A 94 -6.20 -2.57 -35.19
C GLN A 94 -4.70 -2.46 -34.92
N LEU A 95 -4.21 -1.22 -34.81
CA LEU A 95 -2.80 -0.95 -34.55
C LEU A 95 -2.59 -0.63 -33.06
N VAL A 96 -2.08 -1.61 -32.32
CA VAL A 96 -1.92 -1.58 -30.85
C VAL A 96 -0.46 -1.46 -30.45
N ASP A 97 -0.21 -0.76 -29.35
CA ASP A 97 1.12 -0.70 -28.74
C ASP A 97 1.40 -2.02 -27.99
N GLY A 98 2.67 -2.33 -27.78
CA GLY A 98 3.10 -3.53 -27.09
C GLY A 98 4.58 -3.49 -26.72
N TYR A 99 5.02 -4.53 -26.02
CA TYR A 99 6.39 -4.66 -25.54
C TYR A 99 6.99 -5.94 -26.11
N LEU A 100 8.16 -5.81 -26.74
CA LEU A 100 8.92 -6.97 -27.20
C LEU A 100 9.58 -7.61 -25.98
N VAL A 101 9.22 -8.85 -25.65
CA VAL A 101 9.76 -9.55 -24.46
C VAL A 101 11.00 -10.36 -24.83
N GLU A 102 10.98 -11.01 -25.98
CA GLU A 102 12.03 -11.94 -26.42
C GLU A 102 12.11 -11.99 -27.95
N ARG A 103 13.28 -12.36 -28.49
CA ARG A 103 13.43 -12.77 -29.88
C ARG A 103 13.96 -14.19 -29.99
N THR A 104 13.40 -14.97 -30.92
CA THR A 104 13.72 -16.38 -31.13
C THR A 104 13.95 -16.69 -32.61
N ASP A 105 14.61 -17.82 -32.89
CA ASP A 105 14.82 -18.28 -34.27
C ASP A 105 13.57 -18.94 -34.87
N THR A 106 12.75 -19.55 -34.03
CA THR A 106 11.60 -20.35 -34.44
C THR A 106 10.35 -19.97 -33.64
N THR A 107 9.21 -20.41 -34.16
CA THR A 107 7.88 -20.23 -33.56
C THR A 107 7.15 -21.58 -33.63
N GLU A 108 6.35 -21.88 -32.61
CA GLU A 108 5.43 -23.02 -32.64
C GLU A 108 4.15 -22.69 -33.44
N TYR A 109 3.98 -21.43 -33.85
CA TYR A 109 2.84 -20.99 -34.65
C TYR A 109 3.01 -21.43 -36.11
N GLU A 110 2.16 -22.37 -36.53
CA GLU A 110 2.28 -23.01 -37.85
C GLU A 110 1.83 -22.13 -39.03
N ARG A 111 1.11 -21.02 -38.77
CA ARG A 111 0.63 -20.12 -39.84
C ARG A 111 1.62 -18.98 -40.10
N LYS A 112 1.40 -18.25 -41.19
CA LYS A 112 2.23 -17.10 -41.55
C LYS A 112 2.11 -16.00 -40.49
N LEU A 113 3.24 -15.64 -39.89
CA LEU A 113 3.33 -14.53 -38.94
C LEU A 113 3.13 -13.18 -39.64
N ALA A 114 2.45 -12.26 -38.95
CA ALA A 114 2.44 -10.85 -39.32
C ALA A 114 3.79 -10.21 -38.96
N TYR A 115 4.21 -9.19 -39.69
CA TYR A 115 5.40 -8.42 -39.35
C TYR A 115 5.12 -7.38 -38.26
N LEU A 116 6.14 -7.03 -37.47
CA LEU A 116 6.11 -5.83 -36.65
C LEU A 116 5.87 -4.60 -37.54
N GLU A 117 4.94 -3.73 -37.15
CA GLU A 117 4.65 -2.52 -37.93
C GLU A 117 5.77 -1.49 -37.72
N ARG A 118 6.16 -1.27 -36.46
CA ARG A 118 7.24 -0.35 -36.08
C ARG A 118 7.82 -0.68 -34.70
N VAL A 119 9.07 -0.28 -34.49
CA VAL A 119 9.65 -0.08 -33.15
C VAL A 119 9.41 1.39 -32.78
N THR A 120 8.61 1.64 -31.75
CA THR A 120 8.28 3.00 -31.28
C THR A 120 9.45 3.63 -30.53
N SER A 121 10.23 2.81 -29.83
CA SER A 121 11.50 3.19 -29.19
C SER A 121 12.33 1.93 -28.99
N SER A 122 13.62 1.99 -29.31
CA SER A 122 14.59 0.93 -29.04
C SER A 122 15.12 0.95 -27.61
N GLU A 123 14.71 1.91 -26.78
CA GLU A 123 15.07 1.92 -25.35
C GLU A 123 14.43 0.69 -24.66
N PRO A 124 15.24 -0.19 -24.02
CA PRO A 124 14.75 -1.41 -23.38
C PRO A 124 14.11 -1.10 -22.02
N VAL A 125 12.93 -0.46 -22.05
CA VAL A 125 12.21 -0.02 -20.86
C VAL A 125 11.65 -1.15 -20.00
N LEU A 126 11.55 -2.36 -20.56
CA LEU A 126 11.10 -3.54 -19.83
C LEU A 126 12.23 -4.57 -19.76
N PRO A 127 13.24 -4.38 -18.88
CA PRO A 127 14.30 -5.36 -18.70
C PRO A 127 13.73 -6.68 -18.19
N PRO A 128 14.39 -7.83 -18.44
CA PRO A 128 13.88 -9.15 -18.07
C PRO A 128 13.52 -9.29 -16.58
N SER A 129 14.29 -8.65 -15.70
CA SER A 129 14.04 -8.64 -14.25
C SER A 129 12.73 -7.92 -13.90
N LEU A 130 12.45 -6.77 -14.52
CA LEU A 130 11.20 -6.05 -14.31
C LEU A 130 10.01 -6.82 -14.93
N HIS A 131 10.20 -7.42 -16.11
CA HIS A 131 9.18 -8.27 -16.73
C HIS A 131 8.78 -9.44 -15.81
N ALA A 132 9.75 -10.14 -15.22
CA ALA A 132 9.49 -11.24 -14.30
C ALA A 132 8.70 -10.79 -13.06
N VAL A 133 9.05 -9.63 -12.48
CA VAL A 133 8.30 -9.03 -11.36
C VAL A 133 6.87 -8.69 -11.79
N CYS A 134 6.69 -8.03 -12.94
CA CYS A 134 5.36 -7.67 -13.42
C CYS A 134 4.47 -8.90 -13.67
N ARG A 135 5.05 -9.98 -14.22
CA ARG A 135 4.35 -11.26 -14.40
C ARG A 135 3.96 -11.90 -13.07
N SER A 136 4.89 -11.96 -12.12
CA SER A 136 4.62 -12.48 -10.77
C SER A 136 3.51 -11.71 -10.07
N VAL A 137 3.53 -10.38 -10.16
CA VAL A 137 2.47 -9.52 -9.59
C VAL A 137 1.13 -9.80 -10.26
N ALA A 138 1.09 -9.93 -11.59
CA ALA A 138 -0.14 -10.29 -12.30
C ALA A 138 -0.68 -11.65 -11.84
N ASP A 139 0.20 -12.66 -11.71
CA ASP A 139 -0.18 -14.00 -11.24
C ASP A 139 -0.69 -14.00 -9.81
N ARG A 140 -0.01 -13.28 -8.90
CA ARG A 140 -0.35 -13.20 -7.48
C ARG A 140 -1.75 -12.61 -7.23
N TYR A 141 -2.12 -11.64 -8.05
CA TYR A 141 -3.36 -10.88 -7.94
C TYR A 141 -4.40 -11.25 -9.01
N GLY A 142 -4.19 -12.33 -9.77
CA GLY A 142 -5.14 -12.79 -10.79
C GLY A 142 -5.40 -11.77 -11.90
N GLY A 143 -4.45 -10.85 -12.12
CA GLY A 143 -4.51 -9.77 -13.10
C GLY A 143 -3.93 -10.14 -14.45
N THR A 144 -3.79 -9.15 -15.32
CA THR A 144 -3.06 -9.29 -16.59
C THR A 144 -1.68 -8.64 -16.50
N LEU A 145 -0.70 -9.17 -17.25
CA LEU A 145 0.60 -8.53 -17.37
C LEU A 145 0.47 -7.12 -17.97
N SER A 146 -0.44 -6.93 -18.93
CA SER A 146 -0.68 -5.62 -19.55
C SER A 146 -1.08 -4.56 -18.52
N ASP A 147 -1.96 -4.91 -17.56
CA ASP A 147 -2.36 -3.98 -16.51
C ASP A 147 -1.19 -3.62 -15.60
N VAL A 148 -0.41 -4.61 -15.16
CA VAL A 148 0.75 -4.37 -14.30
C VAL A 148 1.82 -3.54 -15.02
N LEU A 149 2.06 -3.76 -16.32
CA LEU A 149 3.00 -2.97 -17.11
C LEU A 149 2.60 -1.49 -17.18
N ARG A 150 1.31 -1.17 -17.24
CA ARG A 150 0.83 0.23 -17.21
C ARG A 150 1.10 0.92 -15.87
N LEU A 151 1.10 0.15 -14.77
CA LEU A 151 1.47 0.66 -13.45
C LEU A 151 2.99 0.84 -13.32
N ALA A 152 3.76 -0.12 -13.85
CA ALA A 152 5.21 -0.17 -13.73
C ALA A 152 5.95 0.83 -14.64
N LEU A 153 5.43 1.07 -15.85
CA LEU A 153 6.13 1.83 -16.88
C LEU A 153 5.50 3.22 -17.06
N PRO A 154 6.28 4.31 -16.90
CA PRO A 154 5.79 5.64 -17.22
C PRO A 154 5.54 5.80 -18.74
N PRO A 155 4.60 6.67 -19.15
CA PRO A 155 4.40 7.04 -20.55
C PRO A 155 5.70 7.57 -21.17
N ARG A 156 5.95 7.23 -22.44
CA ARG A 156 7.16 7.65 -23.15
C ARG A 156 7.20 9.17 -23.33
N HIS A 157 8.38 9.76 -23.09
CA HIS A 157 8.67 11.14 -23.48
C HIS A 157 9.91 11.21 -24.37
N ALA A 158 9.71 11.34 -25.69
CA ALA A 158 10.77 11.20 -26.71
C ALA A 158 11.97 12.12 -26.50
N LYS A 159 11.74 13.39 -26.14
CA LYS A 159 12.82 14.37 -25.91
C LYS A 159 13.70 13.98 -24.72
N ALA A 160 13.09 13.46 -23.64
CA ALA A 160 13.83 13.05 -22.45
C ALA A 160 14.60 11.73 -22.69
N GLU A 161 14.10 10.87 -23.58
CA GLU A 161 14.80 9.65 -24.01
C GLU A 161 16.10 9.93 -24.75
N GLY A 162 16.09 10.96 -25.61
CA GLY A 162 17.26 11.38 -26.39
C GLY A 162 18.27 12.23 -25.63
N GLU A 163 18.00 12.57 -24.36
CA GLU A 163 18.99 13.20 -23.50
C GLU A 163 20.10 12.20 -23.15
N PRO A 164 21.37 12.66 -23.03
CA PRO A 164 22.48 11.78 -22.68
C PRO A 164 22.23 11.09 -21.33
N ALA A 165 22.68 9.85 -21.21
CA ALA A 165 22.59 9.12 -19.95
C ALA A 165 23.36 9.88 -18.86
N ARG A 166 22.77 9.94 -17.66
CA ARG A 166 23.45 10.46 -16.48
C ARG A 166 24.63 9.54 -16.15
N GLU A 167 25.79 10.11 -15.87
CA GLU A 167 26.90 9.32 -15.34
C GLU A 167 26.52 8.71 -13.99
N PRO A 168 26.87 7.44 -13.72
CA PRO A 168 26.62 6.83 -12.43
C PRO A 168 27.28 7.62 -11.30
N ALA A 169 26.51 7.94 -10.27
CA ALA A 169 27.07 8.56 -9.08
C ALA A 169 28.18 7.69 -8.46
N PRO A 170 29.25 8.30 -7.93
CA PRO A 170 30.30 7.56 -7.23
C PRO A 170 29.70 6.82 -6.03
N ALA A 171 30.35 5.72 -5.63
CA ALA A 171 29.94 5.01 -4.43
C ALA A 171 30.11 5.95 -3.21
N PRO A 172 29.07 6.09 -2.37
CA PRO A 172 29.14 6.91 -1.17
C PRO A 172 30.07 6.27 -0.13
N GLU A 173 30.55 7.07 0.81
CA GLU A 173 31.21 6.55 2.01
C GLU A 173 30.20 5.77 2.89
N VAL A 174 30.70 4.80 3.64
CA VAL A 174 29.88 4.05 4.60
C VAL A 174 29.41 5.03 5.69
N PRO A 175 28.09 5.17 5.91
CA PRO A 175 27.57 6.14 6.88
C PRO A 175 27.85 5.69 8.33
N ASP A 176 27.84 6.65 9.27
CA ASP A 176 27.71 6.32 10.69
C ASP A 176 26.31 5.75 10.96
N VAL A 177 26.28 4.49 11.41
CA VAL A 177 25.06 3.74 11.74
C VAL A 177 24.97 3.40 13.23
N SER A 178 25.77 4.04 14.09
CA SER A 178 25.80 3.79 15.54
C SER A 178 24.42 3.88 16.20
N ALA A 179 23.54 4.75 15.69
CA ALA A 179 22.18 4.90 16.17
C ALA A 179 21.28 3.68 15.91
N TRP A 180 21.67 2.75 15.04
CA TRP A 180 21.01 1.45 14.91
C TRP A 180 21.33 0.50 16.08
N GLY A 181 22.39 0.77 16.84
CA GLY A 181 22.81 -0.01 18.01
C GLY A 181 21.81 -0.03 19.17
N ARG A 182 20.85 0.91 19.22
CA ARG A 182 19.74 0.87 20.19
C ARG A 182 18.67 -0.16 19.86
N TYR A 183 18.72 -0.76 18.67
CA TYR A 183 17.86 -1.84 18.25
C TYR A 183 18.63 -3.16 18.34
N GLN A 184 18.10 -4.15 19.06
CA GLN A 184 18.83 -5.38 19.41
C GLN A 184 19.40 -6.12 18.18
N ARG A 185 18.70 -6.04 17.03
CA ARG A 185 19.10 -6.64 15.76
C ARG A 185 19.43 -5.62 14.66
N GLY A 186 19.52 -4.34 15.02
CA GLY A 186 19.83 -3.26 14.08
C GLY A 186 21.19 -3.44 13.41
N PRO A 187 22.30 -3.60 14.18
CA PRO A 187 23.62 -3.80 13.61
C PRO A 187 23.70 -5.04 12.70
N ALA A 188 23.21 -6.20 13.18
CA ALA A 188 23.21 -7.44 12.41
C ALA A 188 22.40 -7.35 11.10
N PHE A 189 21.31 -6.58 11.09
CA PHE A 189 20.56 -6.32 9.85
C PHE A 189 21.39 -5.52 8.85
N LEU A 190 22.06 -4.46 9.30
CA LEU A 190 22.91 -3.63 8.44
C LEU A 190 24.16 -4.38 7.94
N ASP A 191 24.77 -5.20 8.78
CA ASP A 191 25.88 -6.09 8.39
C ASP A 191 25.43 -7.03 7.26
N ALA A 192 24.23 -7.61 7.36
CA ALA A 192 23.69 -8.46 6.31
C ALA A 192 23.42 -7.69 4.99
N VAL A 193 22.89 -6.46 5.08
CA VAL A 193 22.72 -5.58 3.91
C VAL A 193 24.07 -5.29 3.25
N ALA A 194 25.09 -4.96 4.04
CA ALA A 194 26.46 -4.68 3.56
C ALA A 194 27.10 -5.92 2.91
N ASP A 195 26.97 -7.08 3.54
CA ASP A 195 27.50 -8.37 3.06
C ASP A 195 26.77 -8.92 1.82
N GLY A 196 25.69 -8.27 1.40
CA GLY A 196 24.86 -8.74 0.31
C GLY A 196 23.98 -9.95 0.65
N LYS A 197 23.82 -10.28 1.94
CA LYS A 197 23.05 -11.43 2.42
C LYS A 197 21.59 -11.05 2.62
N PRO A 198 20.63 -11.85 2.12
CA PRO A 198 19.22 -11.54 2.32
C PRO A 198 18.87 -11.59 3.81
N ALA A 199 18.45 -10.44 4.36
CA ALA A 199 17.94 -10.32 5.71
C ALA A 199 16.64 -9.54 5.68
N ASN A 200 15.52 -10.21 5.99
CA ASN A 200 14.23 -9.53 6.09
C ASN A 200 13.98 -9.10 7.53
N ALA A 201 13.49 -7.88 7.71
CA ALA A 201 13.29 -7.29 9.01
C ALA A 201 11.95 -6.53 9.10
N VAL A 202 11.32 -6.61 10.27
CA VAL A 202 10.23 -5.73 10.67
C VAL A 202 10.76 -4.81 11.75
N TRP A 203 10.97 -3.54 11.40
CA TRP A 203 11.55 -2.55 12.27
C TRP A 203 10.48 -1.74 13.00
N GLN A 204 10.55 -1.80 14.34
CA GLN A 204 9.71 -1.04 15.24
C GLN A 204 10.45 0.23 15.66
N ALA A 205 10.15 1.35 15.03
CA ALA A 205 10.79 2.62 15.36
C ALA A 205 10.38 3.09 16.77
N LEU A 206 11.36 3.62 17.52
CA LEU A 206 11.12 4.27 18.80
C LEU A 206 10.31 5.58 18.64
N PRO A 207 9.51 5.99 19.64
CA PRO A 207 8.94 7.33 19.64
C PRO A 207 10.05 8.39 19.63
N GLY A 208 9.83 9.49 18.90
CA GLY A 208 10.86 10.54 18.70
C GLY A 208 12.01 10.15 17.78
N GLU A 209 11.95 8.98 17.12
CA GLU A 209 12.96 8.54 16.17
C GLU A 209 13.02 9.44 14.92
N ASP A 210 14.24 9.74 14.48
CA ASP A 210 14.49 10.31 13.15
C ASP A 210 14.47 9.18 12.11
N TRP A 211 13.26 8.69 11.88
CA TRP A 211 13.06 7.53 11.02
C TRP A 211 13.46 7.77 9.56
N PRO A 212 13.30 8.97 8.96
CA PRO A 212 13.81 9.23 7.62
C PRO A 212 15.33 9.07 7.56
N ARG A 213 16.05 9.57 8.57
CA ARG A 213 17.50 9.41 8.66
C ARG A 213 17.92 7.96 8.80
N ARG A 214 17.24 7.16 9.63
CA ARG A 214 17.53 5.73 9.78
C ARG A 214 17.33 4.96 8.47
N LEU A 215 16.26 5.25 7.73
CA LEU A 215 16.04 4.64 6.40
C LEU A 215 17.12 5.05 5.40
N ALA A 216 17.52 6.33 5.40
CA ALA A 216 18.60 6.83 4.56
C ALA A 216 19.95 6.16 4.87
N GLU A 217 20.24 5.89 6.15
CA GLU A 217 21.43 5.14 6.56
C GLU A 217 21.43 3.71 6.03
N ALA A 218 20.31 2.99 6.15
CA ALA A 218 20.19 1.64 5.60
C ALA A 218 20.36 1.63 4.06
N ALA A 219 19.80 2.62 3.38
CA ALA A 219 19.98 2.80 1.94
C ALA A 219 21.45 3.11 1.57
N ALA A 220 22.11 3.93 2.38
CA ALA A 220 23.50 4.30 2.18
C ALA A 220 24.46 3.14 2.44
N VAL A 221 24.18 2.26 3.39
CA VAL A 221 24.92 1.00 3.57
C VAL A 221 24.85 0.14 2.30
N ALA A 222 23.66 -0.06 1.73
CA ALA A 222 23.51 -0.81 0.47
C ALA A 222 24.28 -0.14 -0.69
N ALA A 223 24.15 1.18 -0.82
CA ALA A 223 24.81 1.96 -1.87
C ALA A 223 26.34 1.98 -1.76
N ALA A 224 26.90 2.06 -0.55
CA ALA A 224 28.34 2.00 -0.30
C ALA A 224 28.93 0.64 -0.71
N CYS A 225 28.15 -0.43 -0.60
CA CYS A 225 28.49 -1.77 -1.10
C CYS A 225 28.19 -1.98 -2.59
N GLY A 226 27.89 -0.90 -3.32
CA GLY A 226 27.62 -0.93 -4.75
C GLY A 226 26.22 -1.42 -5.14
N ARG A 227 25.34 -1.73 -4.17
CA ARG A 227 23.99 -2.24 -4.41
C ARG A 227 22.96 -1.10 -4.40
N GLY A 228 21.87 -1.27 -5.14
CA GLY A 228 20.80 -0.29 -5.17
C GLY A 228 19.77 -0.42 -4.03
N ALA A 229 19.01 0.64 -3.79
CA ALA A 229 17.93 0.64 -2.79
C ALA A 229 16.65 1.29 -3.32
N VAL A 230 15.49 0.73 -2.96
CA VAL A 230 14.17 1.29 -3.24
C VAL A 230 13.41 1.49 -1.93
N LEU A 231 13.07 2.74 -1.64
CA LEU A 231 12.36 3.15 -0.43
C LEU A 231 10.98 3.67 -0.82
N VAL A 232 9.94 3.00 -0.36
CA VAL A 232 8.55 3.37 -0.61
C VAL A 232 7.89 3.87 0.66
N VAL A 233 7.33 5.07 0.59
CA VAL A 233 6.62 5.73 1.71
C VAL A 233 5.19 6.12 1.29
N PRO A 234 4.26 6.35 2.24
CA PRO A 234 2.85 6.51 1.90
C PRO A 234 2.56 7.76 1.06
N ASP A 235 3.11 8.91 1.46
CA ASP A 235 2.74 10.22 0.93
C ASP A 235 3.93 11.12 0.55
N HIS A 236 3.63 12.28 -0.03
CA HIS A 236 4.65 13.22 -0.50
C HIS A 236 5.43 13.91 0.64
N ARG A 237 4.83 14.09 1.81
CA ARG A 237 5.49 14.71 2.97
C ARG A 237 6.57 13.77 3.49
N ASP A 238 6.24 12.51 3.65
CA ASP A 238 7.18 11.47 4.07
C ASP A 238 8.26 11.25 3.01
N LEU A 239 7.90 11.29 1.73
CA LEU A 239 8.86 11.19 0.61
C LEU A 239 9.87 12.32 0.67
N THR A 240 9.43 13.56 0.88
CA THR A 240 10.31 14.72 0.94
C THR A 240 11.34 14.56 2.06
N ARG A 241 10.90 14.15 3.26
CA ARG A 241 11.79 13.93 4.41
C ARG A 241 12.83 12.82 4.18
N VAL A 242 12.41 11.69 3.60
CA VAL A 242 13.33 10.59 3.30
C VAL A 242 14.29 10.97 2.17
N HIS A 243 13.79 11.67 1.15
CA HIS A 243 14.64 12.16 0.06
C HIS A 243 15.71 13.12 0.57
N GLU A 244 15.35 14.12 1.39
CA GLU A 244 16.29 15.04 2.03
C GLU A 244 17.33 14.29 2.88
N ALA A 245 16.91 13.31 3.68
CA ALA A 245 17.82 12.50 4.48
C ALA A 245 18.78 11.65 3.64
N CYS A 246 18.30 11.07 2.53
CA CYS A 246 19.12 10.34 1.57
C CYS A 246 20.13 11.26 0.88
N VAL A 247 19.69 12.43 0.38
CA VAL A 247 20.56 13.41 -0.28
C VAL A 247 21.65 13.90 0.68
N ALA A 248 21.33 14.12 1.95
CA ALA A 248 22.32 14.53 2.95
C ALA A 248 23.43 13.49 3.20
N LEU A 249 23.19 12.21 2.90
CA LEU A 249 24.17 11.13 3.06
C LEU A 249 24.87 10.75 1.76
N LEU A 250 24.15 10.81 0.64
CA LEU A 250 24.55 10.20 -0.62
C LEU A 250 24.91 11.24 -1.69
N GLY A 251 24.51 12.49 -1.50
CA GLY A 251 24.55 13.54 -2.51
C GLY A 251 23.35 13.51 -3.46
N GLU A 252 23.07 14.64 -4.11
CA GLU A 252 21.96 14.81 -5.05
C GLU A 252 22.07 13.93 -6.31
N ASP A 253 23.29 13.49 -6.63
CA ASP A 253 23.52 12.66 -7.81
C ASP A 253 23.14 11.19 -7.64
N ALA A 254 23.21 10.69 -6.41
CA ALA A 254 22.99 9.28 -6.09
C ALA A 254 21.54 8.92 -5.76
N VAL A 255 20.65 9.92 -5.63
CA VAL A 255 19.27 9.76 -5.16
C VAL A 255 18.27 10.36 -6.15
N VAL A 256 17.17 9.65 -6.39
CA VAL A 256 16.03 10.17 -7.18
C VAL A 256 14.73 9.98 -6.42
N ALA A 257 13.93 11.05 -6.40
CA ALA A 257 12.54 11.03 -5.97
C ALA A 257 11.59 10.72 -7.14
N LEU A 258 10.86 9.60 -7.09
CA LEU A 258 9.77 9.28 -8.01
C LEU A 258 8.43 9.74 -7.43
N ILE A 259 7.93 10.87 -7.92
CA ILE A 259 6.71 11.54 -7.45
C ILE A 259 5.68 11.58 -8.58
N ALA A 260 4.42 11.21 -8.27
CA ALA A 260 3.33 11.21 -9.25
C ALA A 260 2.97 12.61 -9.79
N GLY A 261 3.17 13.67 -9.00
CA GLY A 261 2.86 15.06 -9.36
C GLY A 261 3.86 15.73 -10.31
N LEU A 262 4.95 15.05 -10.70
CA LEU A 262 5.89 15.58 -11.69
C LEU A 262 5.29 15.55 -13.09
N GLY A 263 5.66 16.54 -13.92
CA GLY A 263 5.29 16.55 -15.33
C GLY A 263 5.81 15.30 -16.07
N PRO A 264 5.16 14.85 -17.17
CA PRO A 264 5.52 13.61 -17.86
C PRO A 264 6.99 13.52 -18.27
N ALA A 265 7.59 14.64 -18.71
CA ALA A 265 8.99 14.70 -19.11
C ALA A 265 9.94 14.38 -17.94
N GLU A 266 9.74 15.02 -16.79
CA GLU A 266 10.60 14.86 -15.62
C GLU A 266 10.44 13.46 -15.00
N ARG A 267 9.20 12.96 -14.94
CA ARG A 267 8.92 11.59 -14.48
C ARG A 267 9.65 10.56 -15.35
N TYR A 268 9.61 10.72 -16.68
CA TYR A 268 10.29 9.81 -17.59
C TYR A 268 11.81 9.93 -17.50
N ARG A 269 12.35 11.16 -17.41
CA ARG A 269 13.79 11.41 -17.23
C ARG A 269 14.34 10.74 -15.98
N ARG A 270 13.69 10.94 -14.83
CA ARG A 270 14.09 10.32 -13.55
C ARG A 270 14.04 8.81 -13.61
N TRP A 271 12.97 8.26 -14.21
CA TRP A 271 12.83 6.82 -14.37
C TRP A 271 13.92 6.24 -15.29
N LEU A 272 14.28 6.92 -16.39
CA LEU A 272 15.40 6.53 -17.25
C LEU A 272 16.75 6.62 -16.54
N ALA A 273 16.96 7.61 -15.67
CA ALA A 273 18.18 7.71 -14.87
C ALA A 273 18.36 6.50 -13.95
N VAL A 274 17.27 5.96 -13.41
CA VAL A 274 17.26 4.71 -12.63
C VAL A 274 17.50 3.51 -13.54
N LEU A 275 16.72 3.37 -14.63
CA LEU A 275 16.82 2.25 -15.57
C LEU A 275 18.23 2.09 -16.14
N ARG A 276 18.87 3.21 -16.51
CA ARG A 276 20.20 3.24 -17.13
C ARG A 276 21.34 3.12 -16.10
N GLY A 277 21.03 2.92 -14.83
CA GLY A 277 22.02 2.76 -13.76
C GLY A 277 22.74 4.05 -13.34
N GLY A 278 22.25 5.22 -13.75
CA GLY A 278 22.80 6.51 -13.33
C GLY A 278 22.56 6.81 -11.84
N VAL A 279 21.55 6.18 -11.24
CA VAL A 279 21.12 6.42 -9.86
C VAL A 279 20.87 5.09 -9.14
N ARG A 280 21.38 4.96 -7.91
CA ARG A 280 21.28 3.71 -7.12
C ARG A 280 20.19 3.73 -6.06
N VAL A 281 19.82 4.90 -5.55
CA VAL A 281 18.81 5.02 -4.49
C VAL A 281 17.56 5.73 -5.02
N VAL A 282 16.44 5.04 -4.90
CA VAL A 282 15.13 5.58 -5.27
C VAL A 282 14.28 5.74 -4.03
N VAL A 283 13.73 6.95 -3.86
CA VAL A 283 12.69 7.24 -2.87
C VAL A 283 11.42 7.56 -3.63
N GLY A 284 10.29 6.98 -3.25
CA GLY A 284 9.04 7.29 -3.91
C GLY A 284 7.81 6.90 -3.13
N THR A 285 6.64 7.25 -3.67
CA THR A 285 5.38 6.71 -3.19
C THR A 285 5.06 5.40 -3.90
N ARG A 286 3.83 4.89 -3.79
CA ARG A 286 3.36 3.61 -4.34
C ARG A 286 3.98 3.17 -5.67
N ALA A 287 4.01 4.04 -6.70
CA ALA A 287 4.51 3.68 -8.02
C ALA A 287 6.01 3.28 -8.06
N ALA A 288 6.80 3.70 -7.05
CA ALA A 288 8.21 3.36 -6.97
C ALA A 288 8.47 1.89 -6.62
N MET A 289 7.45 1.11 -6.24
CA MET A 289 7.60 -0.35 -6.04
C MET A 289 8.11 -1.08 -7.29
N PHE A 290 7.93 -0.51 -8.49
CA PHE A 290 8.45 -1.04 -9.76
C PHE A 290 9.74 -0.38 -10.25
N ALA A 291 10.38 0.47 -9.46
CA ALA A 291 11.60 1.16 -9.88
C ALA A 291 12.69 0.15 -10.32
N PRO A 292 13.23 0.27 -11.55
CA PRO A 292 14.18 -0.71 -12.11
C PRO A 292 15.61 -0.42 -11.66
N VAL A 293 15.82 -0.36 -10.34
CA VAL A 293 17.15 -0.15 -9.76
C VAL A 293 18.06 -1.34 -10.10
N ALA A 294 19.28 -1.04 -10.57
CA ALA A 294 20.31 -2.03 -10.85
C ALA A 294 20.84 -2.66 -9.55
N ASP A 295 21.11 -3.96 -9.57
CA ASP A 295 21.67 -4.74 -8.46
C ASP A 295 21.07 -4.38 -7.08
N PRO A 296 19.73 -4.49 -6.91
CA PRO A 296 19.10 -4.09 -5.67
C PRO A 296 19.68 -4.90 -4.50
N GLY A 297 19.82 -4.25 -3.36
CA GLY A 297 20.22 -4.87 -2.09
C GLY A 297 19.30 -4.57 -0.93
N LEU A 298 18.48 -3.53 -1.04
CA LEU A 298 17.51 -3.17 -0.02
C LEU A 298 16.19 -2.69 -0.63
N PHE A 299 15.10 -3.28 -0.18
CA PHE A 299 13.74 -2.77 -0.37
C PHE A 299 13.19 -2.32 0.97
N VAL A 300 12.55 -1.15 1.00
CA VAL A 300 11.94 -0.60 2.21
C VAL A 300 10.49 -0.22 1.93
N VAL A 301 9.59 -0.59 2.84
CA VAL A 301 8.27 0.02 2.97
C VAL A 301 8.14 0.65 4.35
N TRP A 302 7.83 1.94 4.38
CA TRP A 302 7.47 2.65 5.60
C TRP A 302 5.95 2.68 5.76
N ASP A 303 5.49 2.37 6.97
CA ASP A 303 4.09 2.31 7.37
C ASP A 303 3.25 1.44 6.44
N ASP A 304 3.55 0.13 6.37
CA ASP A 304 2.89 -0.83 5.46
C ASP A 304 1.38 -1.01 5.69
N GLY A 305 0.86 -0.42 6.76
CA GLY A 305 -0.57 -0.38 7.06
C GLY A 305 -1.31 0.82 6.46
N ASP A 306 -0.63 1.79 5.87
CA ASP A 306 -1.29 2.94 5.25
C ASP A 306 -1.99 2.56 3.94
N ASP A 307 -3.22 3.05 3.77
CA ASP A 307 -4.10 2.72 2.64
C ASP A 307 -3.58 3.25 1.30
N LEU A 308 -2.68 4.24 1.31
CA LEU A 308 -2.02 4.75 0.10
C LEU A 308 -1.09 3.73 -0.57
N HIS A 309 -0.70 2.66 0.14
CA HIS A 309 0.12 1.57 -0.42
C HIS A 309 -0.66 0.59 -1.29
N LEU A 310 -2.00 0.63 -1.29
CA LEU A 310 -2.82 -0.14 -2.20
C LEU A 310 -2.99 0.63 -3.53
N ASP A 311 -2.71 0.00 -4.68
CA ASP A 311 -3.02 0.63 -5.97
C ASP A 311 -4.52 0.57 -6.26
N PRO A 312 -5.16 1.69 -6.65
CA PRO A 312 -6.58 1.70 -6.98
C PRO A 312 -6.88 1.13 -8.37
N HIS A 313 -5.88 0.82 -9.20
CA HIS A 313 -6.08 0.21 -10.51
C HIS A 313 -5.82 -1.29 -10.44
N ALA A 314 -6.55 -2.05 -11.25
CA ALA A 314 -6.34 -3.49 -11.38
C ALA A 314 -4.87 -3.82 -11.72
N PRO A 315 -4.29 -4.89 -11.12
CA PRO A 315 -4.94 -5.86 -10.25
C PRO A 315 -4.86 -5.51 -8.74
N TYR A 316 -4.79 -4.22 -8.43
CA TYR A 316 -4.76 -3.66 -7.07
C TYR A 316 -3.57 -4.13 -6.21
N PRO A 317 -2.33 -4.15 -6.74
CA PRO A 317 -1.18 -4.61 -5.98
C PRO A 317 -0.91 -3.73 -4.75
N HIS A 318 -0.48 -4.37 -3.66
CA HIS A 318 -0.03 -3.70 -2.45
C HIS A 318 1.50 -3.58 -2.44
N VAL A 319 2.04 -2.41 -2.10
CA VAL A 319 3.49 -2.12 -2.11
C VAL A 319 4.30 -3.18 -1.36
N ARG A 320 3.92 -3.50 -0.11
CA ARG A 320 4.61 -4.49 0.72
C ARG A 320 4.81 -5.81 -0.03
N ASP A 321 3.75 -6.31 -0.65
CA ASP A 321 3.75 -7.62 -1.31
C ASP A 321 4.62 -7.61 -2.57
N VAL A 322 4.59 -6.50 -3.34
CA VAL A 322 5.49 -6.32 -4.50
C VAL A 322 6.95 -6.24 -4.07
N LEU A 323 7.26 -5.50 -3.00
CA LEU A 323 8.63 -5.40 -2.49
C LEU A 323 9.12 -6.72 -1.88
N MET A 324 8.24 -7.50 -1.23
CA MET A 324 8.56 -8.84 -0.74
C MET A 324 8.94 -9.78 -1.89
N ASP A 325 8.15 -9.78 -2.97
CA ASP A 325 8.40 -10.56 -4.17
C ASP A 325 9.74 -10.19 -4.81
N ARG A 326 9.99 -8.88 -4.97
CA ARG A 326 11.26 -8.38 -5.47
C ARG A 326 12.45 -8.74 -4.60
N ALA A 327 12.32 -8.62 -3.28
CA ALA A 327 13.37 -8.98 -2.33
C ALA A 327 13.72 -10.47 -2.46
N HIS A 328 12.71 -11.32 -2.58
CA HIS A 328 12.89 -12.76 -2.78
C HIS A 328 13.55 -13.09 -4.13
N ALA A 329 13.01 -12.56 -5.23
CA ALA A 329 13.50 -12.82 -6.59
C ALA A 329 14.96 -12.36 -6.78
N THR A 330 15.36 -11.27 -6.12
CA THR A 330 16.70 -10.68 -6.24
C THR A 330 17.65 -11.06 -5.11
N LYS A 331 17.21 -11.88 -4.13
CA LYS A 331 17.96 -12.20 -2.91
C LYS A 331 18.46 -10.94 -2.18
N SER A 332 17.59 -9.94 -2.10
CA SER A 332 17.83 -8.67 -1.41
C SER A 332 17.18 -8.68 -0.03
N SER A 333 17.57 -7.73 0.81
CA SER A 333 16.95 -7.51 2.12
C SER A 333 15.65 -6.71 1.99
N LEU A 334 14.64 -7.06 2.77
CA LEU A 334 13.43 -6.25 2.95
C LEU A 334 13.39 -5.65 4.36
N LEU A 335 13.04 -4.36 4.44
CA LEU A 335 12.73 -3.69 5.70
C LEU A 335 11.29 -3.16 5.68
N VAL A 336 10.45 -3.69 6.57
CA VAL A 336 9.12 -3.15 6.86
C VAL A 336 9.24 -2.30 8.11
N GLY A 337 9.17 -0.97 7.98
CA GLY A 337 9.37 -0.03 9.09
C GLY A 337 8.09 0.68 9.49
N GLY A 338 7.91 0.94 10.78
CA GLY A 338 6.81 1.77 11.27
C GLY A 338 6.84 2.02 12.77
N PHE A 339 5.98 2.94 13.24
CA PHE A 339 5.72 3.15 14.67
C PHE A 339 4.69 2.18 15.25
N ALA A 340 3.88 1.55 14.39
CA ALA A 340 3.01 0.43 14.75
C ALA A 340 3.41 -0.80 13.94
N ARG A 341 2.67 -1.90 14.10
CA ARG A 341 2.88 -3.14 13.37
C ARG A 341 1.53 -3.67 12.90
N THR A 342 1.45 -4.02 11.62
CA THR A 342 0.28 -4.66 11.02
C THR A 342 0.23 -6.15 11.33
N ALA A 343 -0.96 -6.77 11.25
CA ALA A 343 -1.09 -8.21 11.32
C ALA A 343 -0.26 -8.91 10.21
N GLU A 344 -0.11 -8.28 9.05
CA GLU A 344 0.71 -8.77 7.94
C GLU A 344 2.19 -8.79 8.32
N ALA A 345 2.74 -7.69 8.83
CA ALA A 345 4.11 -7.63 9.29
C ALA A 345 4.35 -8.57 10.49
N GLN A 346 3.36 -8.71 11.37
CA GLN A 346 3.43 -9.68 12.47
C GLN A 346 3.48 -11.13 11.96
N LEU A 347 2.73 -11.46 10.91
CA LEU A 347 2.80 -12.78 10.28
C LEU A 347 4.19 -13.07 9.70
N LEU A 348 4.88 -12.07 9.14
CA LEU A 348 6.26 -12.22 8.65
C LEU A 348 7.24 -12.56 9.79
N VAL A 349 7.05 -11.95 10.96
CA VAL A 349 7.88 -12.24 12.15
C VAL A 349 7.55 -13.61 12.74
N GLU A 350 6.27 -13.91 12.93
CA GLU A 350 5.81 -15.17 13.54
C GLU A 350 6.18 -16.39 12.69
N SER A 351 6.14 -16.25 11.36
CA SER A 351 6.55 -17.31 10.43
C SER A 351 8.06 -17.49 10.30
N GLY A 352 8.87 -16.60 10.88
CA GLY A 352 10.32 -16.61 10.77
C GLY A 352 10.88 -16.04 9.46
N TRP A 353 10.03 -15.63 8.52
CA TRP A 353 10.44 -15.04 7.25
C TRP A 353 11.20 -13.73 7.42
N ALA A 354 10.81 -12.93 8.43
CA ALA A 354 11.48 -11.71 8.83
C ALA A 354 11.81 -11.73 10.33
N GLN A 355 12.81 -10.97 10.74
CA GLN A 355 13.19 -10.82 12.15
C GLN A 355 12.72 -9.48 12.70
N ALA A 356 12.28 -9.46 13.96
CA ALA A 356 11.91 -8.21 14.61
C ALA A 356 13.16 -7.39 14.96
N VAL A 357 13.25 -6.17 14.42
CA VAL A 357 14.25 -5.17 14.81
C VAL A 357 13.56 -4.19 15.74
N ALA A 358 13.77 -4.35 17.04
CA ALA A 358 13.15 -3.53 18.06
C ALA A 358 14.17 -3.15 19.14
N ALA A 359 13.91 -2.03 19.81
CA ALA A 359 14.68 -1.62 20.97
C ALA A 359 14.30 -2.47 22.18
N ASP A 360 15.20 -2.55 23.16
CA ASP A 360 14.85 -3.17 24.44
C ASP A 360 13.83 -2.30 25.22
N ARG A 361 13.22 -2.90 26.24
CA ARG A 361 12.18 -2.22 27.03
C ARG A 361 12.70 -1.00 27.80
N SER A 362 13.98 -0.94 28.16
CA SER A 362 14.55 0.21 28.88
C SER A 362 14.71 1.41 27.97
N ALA A 363 15.28 1.22 26.78
CA ALA A 363 15.39 2.24 25.74
C ALA A 363 14.00 2.73 25.31
N LEU A 364 13.04 1.82 25.15
CA LEU A 364 11.66 2.17 24.83
C LEU A 364 11.01 3.05 25.89
N ARG A 365 11.09 2.67 27.17
CA ARG A 365 10.52 3.46 28.28
C ARG A 365 11.17 4.84 28.40
N ALA A 366 12.46 4.96 28.10
CA ALA A 366 13.17 6.23 28.12
C ALA A 366 12.69 7.17 27.01
N ALA A 367 12.34 6.63 25.84
CA ALA A 367 11.85 7.41 24.69
C ALA A 367 10.34 7.69 24.75
N ALA A 368 9.54 6.82 25.37
CA ALA A 368 8.09 6.89 25.30
C ALA A 368 7.48 8.09 26.06
N PRO A 369 6.48 8.77 25.47
CA PRO A 369 5.68 9.76 26.18
C PRO A 369 4.76 9.08 27.22
N ARG A 370 4.32 9.85 28.23
CA ARG A 370 3.38 9.31 29.23
C ARG A 370 1.95 9.32 28.70
N VAL A 371 1.39 8.14 28.46
CA VAL A 371 0.00 7.98 27.99
C VAL A 371 -0.96 7.89 29.17
N THR A 372 -2.02 8.69 29.14
CA THR A 372 -3.12 8.65 30.11
C THR A 372 -4.43 8.41 29.38
N PRO A 373 -5.01 7.20 29.48
CA PRO A 373 -6.33 6.95 28.93
C PRO A 373 -7.39 7.61 29.81
N VAL A 374 -8.45 8.04 29.16
CA VAL A 374 -9.61 8.63 29.80
C VAL A 374 -10.80 7.98 29.05
N GLY A 375 -11.77 7.34 29.74
CA GLY A 375 -12.99 6.73 29.15
C GLY A 375 -14.24 7.65 29.12
N GLU A 376 -15.23 7.36 28.27
CA GLU A 376 -16.27 8.32 27.81
C GLU A 376 -17.05 9.11 28.89
N ASP A 377 -17.20 8.57 30.09
CA ASP A 377 -17.79 9.26 31.25
C ASP A 377 -16.75 10.13 31.97
N PHE A 378 -16.41 11.27 31.38
CA PHE A 378 -15.60 12.27 32.08
C PHE A 378 -16.46 13.19 32.92
N ASP A 379 -16.09 13.35 34.19
CA ASP A 379 -16.45 14.52 34.97
C ASP A 379 -15.98 15.76 34.19
N VAL A 380 -16.93 16.48 33.58
CA VAL A 380 -16.62 17.73 32.90
C VAL A 380 -16.06 18.67 33.96
N ALA A 381 -14.86 19.20 33.72
CA ALA A 381 -14.10 19.95 34.71
C ALA A 381 -14.95 21.03 35.42
N ARG A 382 -14.65 21.30 36.70
CA ARG A 382 -15.23 22.43 37.45
C ARG A 382 -14.91 23.80 36.79
N ASP A 383 -13.90 23.83 35.92
CA ASP A 383 -13.45 25.01 35.17
C ASP A 383 -14.37 25.30 33.96
N GLU A 384 -14.86 26.54 33.90
CA GLU A 384 -15.78 27.01 32.85
C GLU A 384 -15.16 26.95 31.45
N ALA A 385 -13.86 27.22 31.30
CA ALA A 385 -13.19 27.21 30.01
C ALA A 385 -13.07 25.79 29.43
N ALA A 386 -12.81 24.79 30.27
CA ALA A 386 -12.76 23.38 29.88
C ALA A 386 -14.16 22.82 29.54
N ARG A 387 -15.22 23.29 30.22
CA ARG A 387 -16.63 23.01 29.85
C ARG A 387 -16.96 23.53 28.46
N VAL A 388 -16.49 24.73 28.11
CA VAL A 388 -16.71 25.34 26.79
C VAL A 388 -16.00 24.56 25.68
N ALA A 389 -14.76 24.12 25.91
CA ALA A 389 -14.00 23.29 24.96
C ALA A 389 -14.37 21.81 24.97
N ARG A 390 -15.20 21.35 25.92
CA ARG A 390 -15.57 19.93 26.10
C ARG A 390 -14.36 19.00 26.20
N LEU A 391 -13.31 19.47 26.87
CA LEU A 391 -12.11 18.67 27.11
C LEU A 391 -12.20 18.00 28.48
N PRO A 392 -11.75 16.73 28.61
CA PRO A 392 -11.47 16.14 29.92
C PRO A 392 -10.50 17.02 30.70
N ALA A 393 -10.67 17.15 32.02
CA ALA A 393 -9.82 17.99 32.87
C ALA A 393 -8.32 17.67 32.68
N VAL A 394 -7.99 16.38 32.55
CA VAL A 394 -6.63 15.87 32.31
C VAL A 394 -6.07 16.33 30.95
N ALA A 395 -6.91 16.39 29.92
CA ALA A 395 -6.52 16.86 28.58
C ALA A 395 -6.23 18.37 28.58
N PHE A 396 -7.09 19.15 29.23
CA PHE A 396 -6.90 20.58 29.39
C PHE A 396 -5.63 20.91 30.18
N GLU A 397 -5.39 20.20 31.29
CA GLU A 397 -4.20 20.37 32.10
C GLU A 397 -2.92 20.00 31.34
N ALA A 398 -2.92 18.91 30.58
CA ALA A 398 -1.77 18.50 29.76
C ALA A 398 -1.38 19.57 28.74
N ALA A 399 -2.37 20.17 28.04
CA ALA A 399 -2.12 21.27 27.12
C ALA A 399 -1.58 22.52 27.84
N ARG A 400 -2.17 22.91 28.97
CA ARG A 400 -1.71 24.07 29.76
C ARG A 400 -0.26 23.89 30.25
N GLN A 401 0.09 22.70 30.72
CA GLN A 401 1.45 22.38 31.14
C GLN A 401 2.44 22.47 29.96
N ALA A 402 2.06 21.99 28.77
CA ALA A 402 2.87 22.13 27.57
C ALA A 402 3.12 23.62 27.23
N PHE A 403 2.08 24.45 27.25
CA PHE A 403 2.23 25.89 26.97
C PHE A 403 3.06 26.62 28.03
N ALA A 404 2.89 26.29 29.31
CA ALA A 404 3.71 26.83 30.39
C ALA A 404 5.19 26.46 30.25
N ALA A 405 5.48 25.29 29.67
CA ALA A 405 6.83 24.85 29.34
C ALA A 405 7.36 25.41 28.00
N GLY A 406 6.62 26.31 27.34
CA GLY A 406 7.03 26.91 26.07
C GLY A 406 6.80 26.01 24.84
N LEU A 407 6.04 24.93 24.95
CA LEU A 407 5.91 23.91 23.91
C LEU A 407 4.53 23.92 23.24
N PRO A 408 4.42 23.46 21.98
CA PRO A 408 3.13 23.29 21.31
C PRO A 408 2.38 22.05 21.84
N ALA A 409 1.06 22.05 21.66
CA ALA A 409 0.18 20.92 21.95
C ALA A 409 -0.61 20.52 20.69
N LEU A 410 -0.62 19.22 20.39
CA LEU A 410 -1.33 18.61 19.28
C LEU A 410 -2.74 18.17 19.72
N VAL A 411 -3.74 18.36 18.88
CA VAL A 411 -5.10 17.85 19.06
C VAL A 411 -5.55 17.15 17.79
N GLN A 412 -5.76 15.85 17.89
CA GLN A 412 -6.26 15.04 16.78
C GLN A 412 -7.79 14.98 16.85
N VAL A 413 -8.45 15.33 15.74
CA VAL A 413 -9.92 15.33 15.61
C VAL A 413 -10.31 14.54 14.36
N PRO A 414 -11.05 13.43 14.50
CA PRO A 414 -11.47 12.60 13.37
C PRO A 414 -12.21 13.38 12.27
N ARG A 415 -12.03 12.95 11.02
CA ARG A 415 -12.78 13.46 9.86
C ARG A 415 -14.26 13.04 9.95
N ARG A 416 -15.13 13.81 9.28
CA ARG A 416 -16.57 13.51 9.16
C ARG A 416 -16.85 12.06 8.73
N GLY A 417 -16.02 11.49 7.85
CA GLY A 417 -16.20 10.12 7.35
C GLY A 417 -15.93 9.01 8.37
N TYR A 418 -15.27 9.29 9.49
CA TYR A 418 -15.07 8.31 10.57
C TYR A 418 -16.24 8.27 11.55
N VAL A 419 -17.08 9.31 11.57
CA VAL A 419 -18.12 9.45 12.58
C VAL A 419 -19.38 8.71 12.11
N PRO A 420 -19.95 7.80 12.92
CA PRO A 420 -21.27 7.25 12.69
C PRO A 420 -22.27 8.37 12.37
N GLY A 421 -23.11 8.15 11.35
CA GLY A 421 -24.02 9.17 10.86
C GLY A 421 -24.97 9.71 11.92
N LEU A 422 -25.23 8.97 13.01
CA LEU A 422 -26.17 9.32 14.06
C LEU A 422 -25.69 8.95 15.48
N ALA A 423 -26.00 9.83 16.45
CA ALA A 423 -25.87 9.55 17.88
C ALA A 423 -27.04 10.14 18.66
N CYS A 424 -27.12 9.84 19.96
CA CYS A 424 -28.11 10.43 20.84
C CYS A 424 -28.02 11.96 20.86
N GLY A 425 -29.15 12.65 20.67
CA GLY A 425 -29.26 14.10 20.75
C GLY A 425 -29.05 14.68 22.15
N ASN A 426 -29.11 13.83 23.19
CA ASN A 426 -28.94 14.22 24.60
C ASN A 426 -27.53 13.90 25.12
N CYS A 427 -27.21 12.61 25.32
CA CYS A 427 -25.92 12.19 25.90
C CYS A 427 -24.84 11.87 24.85
N ARG A 428 -25.16 11.96 23.55
CA ARG A 428 -24.23 11.71 22.43
C ARG A 428 -23.67 10.29 22.29
N THR A 429 -24.16 9.32 23.06
CA THR A 429 -23.89 7.89 22.83
C THR A 429 -24.25 7.52 21.38
N PRO A 430 -23.36 6.84 20.64
CA PRO A 430 -23.62 6.39 19.27
C PRO A 430 -24.92 5.60 19.13
N ALA A 431 -25.59 5.78 17.99
CA ALA A 431 -26.89 5.16 17.76
C ALA A 431 -26.74 3.82 17.01
N HIS A 432 -27.08 2.73 17.68
CA HIS A 432 -27.01 1.36 17.15
C HIS A 432 -28.40 0.76 16.93
N CYS A 433 -28.50 -0.11 15.93
CA CYS A 433 -29.68 -0.90 15.62
C CYS A 433 -29.92 -1.91 16.74
N ARG A 434 -31.15 -1.96 17.23
CA ARG A 434 -31.53 -2.89 18.30
C ARG A 434 -31.55 -4.37 17.87
N ARG A 435 -31.52 -4.65 16.56
CA ARG A 435 -31.58 -6.02 16.02
C ARG A 435 -30.22 -6.67 15.85
N CYS A 436 -29.25 -5.94 15.31
CA CYS A 436 -27.92 -6.49 14.99
C CYS A 436 -26.76 -5.66 15.55
N ALA A 437 -27.05 -4.65 16.37
CA ALA A 437 -26.08 -3.65 16.86
C ALA A 437 -25.38 -2.81 15.76
N GLY A 438 -25.76 -2.98 14.48
CA GLY A 438 -25.22 -2.20 13.36
C GLY A 438 -25.61 -0.73 13.43
N PRO A 439 -24.80 0.19 12.90
CA PRO A 439 -25.00 1.62 13.06
C PRO A 439 -26.20 2.10 12.26
N LEU A 440 -26.80 3.16 12.79
CA LEU A 440 -27.90 3.84 12.14
C LEU A 440 -27.37 4.98 11.27
N ALA A 441 -27.89 5.07 10.05
CA ALA A 441 -27.68 6.20 9.16
C ALA A 441 -29.04 6.78 8.75
N LEU A 442 -29.07 8.07 8.39
CA LEU A 442 -30.24 8.64 7.73
C LEU A 442 -30.20 8.23 6.25
N PRO A 443 -31.21 7.51 5.72
CA PRO A 443 -31.35 7.32 4.29
C PRO A 443 -31.49 8.69 3.60
N GLY A 444 -30.88 8.87 2.45
CA GLY A 444 -31.10 10.06 1.63
C GLY A 444 -32.56 10.16 1.18
N GLY A 445 -33.04 11.38 0.94
CA GLY A 445 -34.37 11.66 0.36
C GLY A 445 -35.52 11.80 1.36
N SER A 446 -36.70 12.11 0.81
CA SER A 446 -37.97 12.22 1.53
C SER A 446 -39.03 11.38 0.85
N VAL A 447 -39.93 10.77 1.61
CA VAL A 447 -41.17 10.18 1.08
C VAL A 447 -42.29 11.13 1.50
N ASP A 448 -43.07 11.63 0.54
CA ASP A 448 -44.19 12.55 0.78
C ASP A 448 -43.83 13.79 1.62
N GLY A 449 -42.62 14.34 1.44
CA GLY A 449 -42.12 15.50 2.17
C GLY A 449 -41.67 15.21 3.62
N ALA A 450 -41.77 13.96 4.09
CA ALA A 450 -41.28 13.53 5.40
C ALA A 450 -39.86 12.90 5.29
N PRO A 451 -38.96 13.18 6.26
CA PRO A 451 -37.67 12.51 6.34
C PRO A 451 -37.87 11.01 6.56
N ARG A 452 -37.15 10.17 5.82
CA ARG A 452 -37.13 8.72 6.08
C ARG A 452 -36.58 8.44 7.47
N PRO A 453 -37.11 7.42 8.19
CA PRO A 453 -36.55 7.03 9.48
C PRO A 453 -35.11 6.55 9.31
N PRO A 454 -34.24 6.72 10.32
CA PRO A 454 -32.92 6.11 10.33
C PRO A 454 -33.00 4.61 10.00
N ALA A 455 -32.05 4.08 9.25
CA ALA A 455 -31.99 2.67 8.95
C ALA A 455 -30.63 2.09 9.34
N CYS A 456 -30.62 0.82 9.74
CA CYS A 456 -29.40 0.09 9.98
C CYS A 456 -28.66 -0.13 8.67
N ARG A 457 -27.38 0.21 8.62
CA ARG A 457 -26.52 -0.02 7.44
C ARG A 457 -26.27 -1.51 7.14
N TRP A 458 -26.45 -2.39 8.12
CA TRP A 458 -26.14 -3.82 7.97
C TRP A 458 -27.34 -4.65 7.55
N CYS A 459 -28.45 -4.52 8.27
CA CYS A 459 -29.62 -5.36 8.03
C CYS A 459 -30.74 -4.62 7.29
N GLY A 460 -30.52 -3.35 6.91
CA GLY A 460 -31.51 -2.49 6.26
C GLY A 460 -32.71 -2.13 7.13
N VAL A 461 -32.80 -2.66 8.36
CA VAL A 461 -33.97 -2.49 9.21
C VAL A 461 -34.11 -1.03 9.62
N PRO A 462 -35.26 -0.39 9.35
CA PRO A 462 -35.53 0.96 9.81
C PRO A 462 -35.65 0.98 11.35
N GLU A 463 -35.00 1.94 11.98
CA GLU A 463 -35.12 2.26 13.40
C GLU A 463 -36.11 3.42 13.57
N THR A 464 -37.38 3.07 13.76
CA THR A 464 -38.49 4.03 13.93
C THR A 464 -38.69 4.47 15.38
N ALA A 465 -38.09 3.77 16.34
CA ALA A 465 -38.32 3.99 17.77
C ALA A 465 -37.01 3.95 18.57
N PHE A 466 -35.99 4.66 18.08
CA PHE A 466 -34.69 4.74 18.74
C PHE A 466 -34.84 5.16 20.21
N ARG A 467 -34.20 4.40 21.10
CA ARG A 467 -33.99 4.77 22.50
C ARG A 467 -32.52 4.58 22.82
N CYS A 468 -31.89 5.65 23.29
CA CYS A 468 -30.50 5.61 23.69
C CYS A 468 -30.32 4.62 24.84
N PRO A 469 -29.39 3.64 24.73
CA PRO A 469 -29.15 2.66 25.79
C PRO A 469 -28.56 3.29 27.05
N ALA A 470 -27.86 4.42 26.93
CA ALA A 470 -27.21 5.09 28.06
C ALA A 470 -28.15 6.03 28.84
N CYS A 471 -28.99 6.82 28.14
CA CYS A 471 -29.82 7.85 28.80
C CYS A 471 -31.33 7.77 28.52
N GLY A 472 -31.79 6.77 27.75
CA GLY A 472 -33.20 6.58 27.41
C GLY A 472 -33.80 7.62 26.44
N SER A 473 -33.04 8.63 26.02
CA SER A 473 -33.50 9.66 25.10
C SER A 473 -33.82 9.08 23.72
N VAL A 474 -34.89 9.60 23.12
CA VAL A 474 -35.33 9.27 21.75
C VAL A 474 -34.77 10.21 20.69
N ARG A 475 -34.04 11.25 21.11
CA ARG A 475 -33.50 12.23 20.17
C ARG A 475 -32.30 11.63 19.45
N LEU A 476 -32.29 11.73 18.14
CA LEU A 476 -31.13 11.45 17.30
C LEU A 476 -30.58 12.74 16.73
N ARG A 477 -29.25 12.81 16.59
CA ARG A 477 -28.57 13.91 15.91
C ARG A 477 -27.55 13.35 14.94
N ALA A 478 -27.41 14.00 13.79
CA ALA A 478 -26.26 13.78 12.95
C ALA A 478 -25.00 14.30 13.66
N VAL A 479 -24.00 13.45 13.84
CA VAL A 479 -22.74 13.86 14.46
C VAL A 479 -21.80 14.32 13.35
N ILE A 480 -21.65 15.64 13.22
CA ILE A 480 -20.62 16.24 12.40
C ILE A 480 -19.67 16.99 13.33
N VAL A 481 -18.52 16.38 13.65
CA VAL A 481 -17.40 17.10 14.25
C VAL A 481 -16.50 17.56 13.10
N GLY A 482 -16.39 18.87 12.91
CA GLY A 482 -15.49 19.45 11.92
C GLY A 482 -14.29 20.09 12.61
N ALA A 483 -13.07 19.77 12.17
CA ALA A 483 -11.83 20.27 12.77
C ALA A 483 -11.78 21.81 12.90
N LYS A 484 -12.38 22.57 11.98
CA LYS A 484 -12.49 24.04 12.05
C LYS A 484 -13.32 24.52 13.25
N ARG A 485 -14.49 23.90 13.47
CA ARG A 485 -15.35 24.23 14.61
C ARG A 485 -14.70 23.85 15.94
N THR A 486 -14.03 22.69 15.98
CA THR A 486 -13.26 22.28 17.14
C THR A 486 -12.12 23.26 17.42
N ALA A 487 -11.42 23.75 16.39
CA ALA A 487 -10.38 24.76 16.53
C ALA A 487 -10.90 26.10 17.08
N GLU A 488 -12.08 26.56 16.64
CA GLU A 488 -12.74 27.76 17.18
C GLU A 488 -13.13 27.59 18.65
N GLU A 489 -13.72 26.44 19.02
CA GLU A 489 -14.10 26.13 20.41
C GLU A 489 -12.86 26.03 21.32
N LEU A 490 -11.79 25.41 20.84
CA LEU A 490 -10.53 25.30 21.59
C LEU A 490 -9.79 26.64 21.70
N GLY A 491 -9.80 27.46 20.67
CA GLY A 491 -9.19 28.80 20.72
C GLY A 491 -9.82 29.70 21.77
N ARG A 492 -11.13 29.55 22.03
CA ARG A 492 -11.82 30.25 23.12
C ARG A 492 -11.39 29.75 24.51
N ALA A 493 -11.05 28.48 24.64
CA ALA A 493 -10.65 27.89 25.93
C ALA A 493 -9.19 28.15 26.30
N PHE A 494 -8.33 28.47 25.33
CA PHE A 494 -6.92 28.82 25.54
C PHE A 494 -6.62 30.24 25.04
N PRO A 495 -7.09 31.29 25.73
CA PRO A 495 -6.87 32.67 25.31
C PRO A 495 -5.37 33.00 25.26
N GLY A 496 -4.94 33.67 24.19
CA GLY A 496 -3.54 34.06 23.97
C GLY A 496 -2.65 32.98 23.33
N VAL A 497 -3.16 31.77 23.09
CA VAL A 497 -2.42 30.71 22.39
C VAL A 497 -2.82 30.69 20.90
N PRO A 498 -1.86 30.83 19.96
CA PRO A 498 -2.14 30.71 18.53
C PRO A 498 -2.72 29.33 18.18
N VAL A 499 -3.82 29.30 17.44
CA VAL A 499 -4.42 28.06 16.93
C VAL A 499 -4.03 27.86 15.47
N ARG A 500 -3.54 26.67 15.14
CA ARG A 500 -3.17 26.25 13.77
C ARG A 500 -3.99 25.03 13.41
N THR A 501 -4.52 24.98 12.19
CA THR A 501 -5.28 23.84 11.68
C THR A 501 -4.54 23.14 10.56
N SER A 502 -4.45 21.81 10.60
CA SER A 502 -3.86 20.99 9.54
C SER A 502 -4.85 19.89 9.09
N GLY A 503 -5.29 19.90 7.84
CA GLY A 503 -6.32 18.98 7.37
C GLY A 503 -6.79 19.28 5.95
N ALA A 504 -7.99 18.84 5.59
CA ALA A 504 -8.50 18.78 4.21
C ALA A 504 -8.31 20.03 3.30
N ALA A 505 -8.15 21.23 3.86
CA ALA A 505 -7.88 22.45 3.07
C ALA A 505 -6.38 22.72 2.87
N GLU A 506 -5.57 22.44 3.88
CA GLU A 506 -4.13 22.69 3.89
C GLU A 506 -3.51 21.76 4.95
N VAL A 507 -2.51 20.98 4.54
CA VAL A 507 -1.74 20.11 5.43
C VAL A 507 -0.41 20.77 5.70
N LEU A 508 -0.18 21.13 6.97
CA LEU A 508 1.08 21.73 7.39
C LEU A 508 2.17 20.65 7.45
N ALA A 509 3.36 20.95 6.91
CA ALA A 509 4.50 20.04 7.01
C ALA A 509 5.17 20.14 8.40
N SER A 510 5.36 21.36 8.90
CA SER A 510 6.00 21.62 10.18
C SER A 510 5.36 22.80 10.93
N VAL A 511 5.64 22.88 12.23
CA VAL A 511 5.28 23.99 13.10
C VAL A 511 6.45 24.40 13.99
N PRO A 512 6.58 25.68 14.37
CA PRO A 512 7.63 26.11 15.30
C PRO A 512 7.46 25.51 16.69
N GLY A 513 8.56 25.29 17.41
CA GLY A 513 8.62 24.72 18.76
C GLY A 513 8.21 25.69 19.89
N ARG A 514 7.19 26.51 19.66
CA ARG A 514 6.67 27.51 20.63
C ARG A 514 5.21 27.26 20.96
N PRO A 515 4.65 27.87 22.03
CA PRO A 515 3.26 27.63 22.42
C PRO A 515 2.29 27.90 21.27
N ALA A 516 1.61 26.85 20.84
CA ALA A 516 0.57 26.88 19.83
C ALA A 516 -0.30 25.63 19.98
N LEU A 517 -1.60 25.77 19.73
CA LEU A 517 -2.52 24.66 19.66
C LEU A 517 -2.65 24.21 18.20
N VAL A 518 -2.21 23.00 17.90
CA VAL A 518 -2.26 22.43 16.55
C VAL A 518 -3.41 21.44 16.47
N VAL A 519 -4.46 21.78 15.74
CA VAL A 519 -5.64 20.93 15.53
C VAL A 519 -5.53 20.25 14.18
N CYS A 520 -5.46 18.93 14.15
CA CYS A 520 -5.30 18.18 12.91
C CYS A 520 -6.31 17.04 12.77
N THR A 521 -6.56 16.64 11.52
CA THR A 521 -7.18 15.33 11.26
C THR A 521 -6.13 14.23 11.32
N PRO A 522 -6.47 12.99 11.70
CA PRO A 522 -5.54 11.86 11.63
C PRO A 522 -4.80 11.77 10.29
N GLY A 523 -3.46 11.65 10.35
CA GLY A 523 -2.56 11.60 9.18
C GLY A 523 -2.09 12.96 8.65
N ALA A 524 -2.57 14.06 9.25
CA ALA A 524 -2.20 15.43 8.89
C ALA A 524 -1.39 16.13 9.99
N GLU A 525 -0.77 15.39 10.90
CA GLU A 525 0.05 15.91 11.99
C GLU A 525 1.34 16.56 11.45
N PRO A 526 1.58 17.88 11.66
CA PRO A 526 2.85 18.50 11.29
C PRO A 526 3.94 18.14 12.31
N VAL A 527 5.20 18.10 11.87
CA VAL A 527 6.35 17.94 12.77
C VAL A 527 6.59 19.24 13.53
N ALA A 528 6.64 19.18 14.86
CA ALA A 528 7.04 20.32 15.69
C ALA A 528 8.55 20.33 15.92
N GLU A 529 9.19 21.48 15.74
CA GLU A 529 10.59 21.67 16.13
C GLU A 529 10.77 21.36 17.62
N GLY A 530 11.64 20.40 17.96
CA GLY A 530 11.83 19.95 19.34
C GLY A 530 10.68 19.10 19.93
N GLY A 531 9.66 18.76 19.14
CA GLY A 531 8.53 17.90 19.52
C GLY A 531 7.42 18.58 20.34
N TYR A 532 6.27 17.93 20.41
CA TYR A 532 5.12 18.41 21.17
C TYR A 532 5.28 18.14 22.67
N GLY A 533 4.81 19.07 23.51
CA GLY A 533 4.70 18.86 24.95
C GLY A 533 3.49 17.98 25.32
N ALA A 534 2.42 18.04 24.52
CA ALA A 534 1.26 17.19 24.69
C ALA A 534 0.59 16.82 23.37
N ALA A 535 -0.02 15.63 23.30
CA ALA A 535 -0.99 15.26 22.27
C ALA A 535 -2.32 14.82 22.88
N LEU A 536 -3.41 15.40 22.39
CA LEU A 536 -4.78 15.09 22.77
C LEU A 536 -5.42 14.28 21.63
N LEU A 537 -5.53 12.97 21.82
CA LEU A 537 -6.13 12.05 20.86
C LEU A 537 -7.60 11.88 21.24
N LEU A 538 -8.43 12.80 20.74
CA LEU A 538 -9.84 12.91 21.11
C LEU A 538 -10.72 12.07 20.20
N ASP A 539 -11.96 11.83 20.66
CA ASP A 539 -12.99 11.09 19.91
C ASP A 539 -12.53 9.70 19.44
N GLY A 540 -11.83 8.95 20.30
CA GLY A 540 -11.29 7.64 19.96
C GLY A 540 -12.37 6.63 19.52
N TRP A 541 -13.58 6.76 20.07
CA TRP A 541 -14.77 6.01 19.66
C TRP A 541 -15.09 6.12 18.16
N ALA A 542 -14.79 7.24 17.51
CA ALA A 542 -15.06 7.43 16.08
C ALA A 542 -14.07 6.65 15.21
N LEU A 543 -12.81 6.51 15.64
CA LEU A 543 -11.81 5.71 14.94
C LEU A 543 -12.01 4.22 15.21
N LEU A 544 -12.23 3.85 16.47
CA LEU A 544 -12.43 2.47 16.90
C LEU A 544 -13.77 1.88 16.45
N GLY A 545 -14.81 2.72 16.35
CA GLY A 545 -16.14 2.32 15.90
C GLY A 545 -16.28 2.21 14.38
N ARG A 546 -15.19 2.38 13.61
CA ARG A 546 -15.18 2.12 12.17
C ARG A 546 -15.56 0.68 11.89
N GLN A 547 -16.31 0.49 10.82
CA GLN A 547 -16.85 -0.82 10.42
C GLN A 547 -15.91 -1.51 9.45
N ASP A 548 -14.68 -1.67 9.87
CA ASP A 548 -13.57 -2.12 9.05
C ASP A 548 -12.79 -3.14 9.88
N LEU A 549 -12.41 -4.26 9.27
CA LEU A 549 -11.61 -5.29 9.93
C LEU A 549 -10.33 -4.70 10.57
N ARG A 550 -9.78 -3.65 9.96
CA ARG A 550 -8.55 -2.97 10.38
C ARG A 550 -8.79 -1.74 11.25
N ALA A 551 -10.02 -1.48 11.71
CA ALA A 551 -10.35 -0.29 12.50
C ALA A 551 -9.45 -0.12 13.74
N ALA A 552 -9.26 -1.19 14.52
CA ALA A 552 -8.41 -1.20 15.70
C ALA A 552 -6.92 -0.98 15.35
N GLU A 553 -6.42 -1.72 14.36
CA GLU A 553 -5.05 -1.64 13.85
C GLU A 553 -4.72 -0.23 13.31
N GLU A 554 -5.59 0.33 12.47
CA GLU A 554 -5.48 1.68 11.92
C GLU A 554 -5.50 2.75 13.01
N THR A 555 -6.40 2.61 13.99
CA THR A 555 -6.49 3.55 15.10
C THR A 555 -5.18 3.57 15.89
N LEU A 556 -4.64 2.40 16.23
CA LEU A 556 -3.35 2.29 16.92
C LEU A 556 -2.24 2.95 16.11
N ARG A 557 -2.18 2.69 14.80
CA ARG A 557 -1.17 3.25 13.89
C ARG A 557 -1.20 4.77 13.87
N ARG A 558 -2.39 5.37 13.69
CA ARG A 558 -2.56 6.84 13.69
C ARG A 558 -2.20 7.44 15.05
N TRP A 559 -2.57 6.79 16.15
CA TRP A 559 -2.22 7.25 17.49
C TRP A 559 -0.73 7.16 17.80
N MET A 560 -0.07 6.08 17.39
CA MET A 560 1.38 5.92 17.58
C MET A 560 2.17 6.89 16.69
N ALA A 561 1.73 7.13 15.46
CA ALA A 561 2.34 8.14 14.58
C ALA A 561 2.25 9.56 15.17
N ALA A 562 1.07 9.94 15.67
CA ALA A 562 0.90 11.23 16.37
C ALA A 562 1.69 11.27 17.68
N GLY A 563 1.66 10.18 18.45
CA GLY A 563 2.37 10.05 19.72
C GLY A 563 3.89 10.10 19.59
N ALA A 564 4.44 9.61 18.48
CA ALA A 564 5.87 9.64 18.19
C ALA A 564 6.41 11.07 17.99
N LEU A 565 5.54 12.05 17.75
CA LEU A 565 5.89 13.47 17.68
C LEU A 565 5.93 14.15 19.07
N VAL A 566 5.47 13.46 20.12
CA VAL A 566 5.46 13.95 21.50
C VAL A 566 6.79 13.62 22.16
N ARG A 567 7.30 14.58 22.94
CA ARG A 567 8.56 14.41 23.68
C ARG A 567 8.47 13.24 24.67
N PRO A 568 9.61 12.67 25.12
CA PRO A 568 9.60 11.62 26.13
C PRO A 568 8.97 12.07 27.46
N ALA A 569 8.48 11.12 28.24
CA ALA A 569 7.89 11.39 29.56
C ALA A 569 8.87 12.11 30.51
N ALA A 570 10.15 11.76 30.46
CA ALA A 570 11.21 12.40 31.25
C ALA A 570 11.40 13.89 30.91
N SER A 571 10.99 14.31 29.71
CA SER A 571 10.96 15.71 29.26
C SER A 571 9.58 16.36 29.38
N GLY A 572 8.66 15.76 30.16
CA GLY A 572 7.32 16.28 30.40
C GLY A 572 6.28 15.95 29.31
N GLY A 573 6.62 15.11 28.32
CA GLY A 573 5.71 14.78 27.23
C GLY A 573 4.53 13.89 27.66
N ARG A 574 3.32 14.31 27.30
CA ARG A 574 2.07 13.65 27.70
C ARG A 574 1.16 13.35 26.51
N ILE A 575 0.56 12.16 26.50
CA ILE A 575 -0.53 11.81 25.57
C ILE A 575 -1.79 11.59 26.41
N VAL A 576 -2.88 12.22 26.01
CA VAL A 576 -4.20 11.99 26.59
C VAL A 576 -5.09 11.37 25.52
N VAL A 577 -5.64 10.19 25.80
CA VAL A 577 -6.43 9.40 24.84
C VAL A 577 -7.86 9.34 25.33
N GLY A 578 -8.80 9.87 24.55
CA GLY A 578 -10.23 9.79 24.81
C GLY A 578 -10.81 8.45 24.36
N ALA A 579 -10.45 7.37 25.06
CA ALA A 579 -10.96 6.02 24.87
C ALA A 579 -10.82 5.20 26.16
N GLU A 580 -11.70 4.21 26.35
CA GLU A 580 -11.69 3.36 27.53
C GLU A 580 -10.36 2.63 27.74
N ALA A 581 -9.85 2.68 28.98
CA ALA A 581 -8.56 2.08 29.34
C ALA A 581 -8.51 0.56 29.15
N GLY A 582 -9.66 -0.13 29.19
CA GLY A 582 -9.75 -1.58 29.08
C GLY A 582 -9.52 -2.13 27.66
N LEU A 583 -9.58 -1.28 26.63
CA LEU A 583 -9.45 -1.70 25.24
C LEU A 583 -8.01 -2.11 24.92
N SER A 584 -7.84 -3.20 24.16
CA SER A 584 -6.53 -3.72 23.73
C SER A 584 -5.69 -2.66 23.02
N VAL A 585 -6.30 -1.90 22.11
CA VAL A 585 -5.67 -0.79 21.38
C VAL A 585 -5.08 0.25 22.34
N VAL A 586 -5.84 0.63 23.37
CA VAL A 586 -5.41 1.62 24.36
C VAL A 586 -4.29 1.06 25.24
N GLN A 587 -4.40 -0.21 25.67
CA GLN A 587 -3.33 -0.89 26.41
C GLN A 587 -2.03 -0.99 25.61
N ALA A 588 -2.12 -1.25 24.30
CA ALA A 588 -0.97 -1.28 23.40
C ALA A 588 -0.28 0.08 23.32
N LEU A 589 -1.05 1.16 23.20
CA LEU A 589 -0.52 2.52 23.21
C LEU A 589 0.11 2.89 24.56
N VAL A 590 -0.54 2.57 25.68
CA VAL A 590 -0.02 2.82 27.03
C VAL A 590 1.31 2.13 27.28
N ARG A 591 1.47 0.89 26.79
CA ARG A 591 2.70 0.11 26.94
C ARG A 591 3.73 0.40 25.84
N TRP A 592 3.33 1.14 24.82
CA TRP A 592 4.03 1.28 23.55
C TRP A 592 4.43 -0.08 22.94
N ASP A 593 3.49 -1.02 22.94
CA ASP A 593 3.70 -2.41 22.50
C ASP A 593 2.79 -2.78 21.31
N PRO A 594 3.08 -2.26 20.10
CA PRO A 594 2.33 -2.61 18.89
C PRO A 594 2.55 -4.06 18.45
N ALA A 595 3.68 -4.67 18.81
CA ALA A 595 3.96 -6.07 18.50
C ALA A 595 2.97 -7.01 19.19
N TRP A 596 2.71 -6.76 20.48
CA TRP A 596 1.69 -7.49 21.22
C TRP A 596 0.29 -7.33 20.61
N HIS A 597 -0.09 -6.09 20.25
CA HIS A 597 -1.40 -5.84 19.62
C HIS A 597 -1.54 -6.55 18.28
N ALA A 598 -0.53 -6.46 17.41
CA ALA A 598 -0.53 -7.13 16.12
C ALA A 598 -0.61 -8.66 16.25
N GLY A 599 -0.02 -9.22 17.32
CA GLY A 599 -0.15 -10.65 17.66
C GLY A 599 -1.58 -11.04 18.02
N LEU A 600 -2.30 -10.21 18.79
CA LEU A 600 -3.71 -10.41 19.10
C LEU A 600 -4.59 -10.31 17.85
N GLU A 601 -4.39 -9.28 17.04
CA GLU A 601 -5.07 -9.10 15.76
C GLU A 601 -4.88 -10.33 14.86
N LEU A 602 -3.63 -10.77 14.68
CA LEU A 602 -3.34 -11.93 13.84
C LEU A 602 -4.00 -13.21 14.37
N ALA A 603 -3.98 -13.44 15.68
CA ALA A 603 -4.62 -14.59 16.30
C ALA A 603 -6.15 -14.60 16.07
N GLN A 604 -6.81 -13.46 16.26
CA GLN A 604 -8.25 -13.31 16.01
C GLN A 604 -8.59 -13.53 14.53
N ARG A 605 -7.80 -12.97 13.61
CA ARG A 605 -8.00 -13.16 12.17
C ARG A 605 -7.76 -14.61 11.76
N ARG A 606 -6.86 -15.33 12.43
CA ARG A 606 -6.64 -16.77 12.21
C ARG A 606 -7.83 -17.60 12.71
N GLU A 607 -8.40 -17.27 13.86
CA GLU A 607 -9.59 -17.93 14.40
C GLU A 607 -10.82 -17.74 13.51
N LEU A 608 -11.01 -16.53 12.97
CA LEU A 608 -12.17 -16.17 12.16
C LEU A 608 -11.99 -16.45 10.65
N GLY A 609 -10.80 -16.82 10.21
CA GLY A 609 -10.48 -17.08 8.81
C GLY A 609 -10.47 -15.83 7.93
N PHE A 610 -9.86 -14.74 8.41
CA PHE A 610 -9.70 -13.47 7.70
C PHE A 610 -8.23 -13.20 7.29
N PRO A 611 -8.00 -12.32 6.30
CA PRO A 611 -6.66 -11.86 5.95
C PRO A 611 -5.97 -11.17 7.15
N PRO A 612 -4.68 -11.43 7.41
CA PRO A 612 -3.78 -12.13 6.53
C PRO A 612 -3.65 -13.62 6.83
N ALA A 613 -4.43 -14.22 7.73
CA ALA A 613 -4.31 -15.66 8.01
C ALA A 613 -4.79 -16.54 6.85
N MET A 614 -5.78 -16.04 6.09
CA MET A 614 -6.31 -16.64 4.87
C MET A 614 -6.01 -15.73 3.66
N ARG A 615 -6.09 -16.27 2.45
CA ARG A 615 -6.18 -15.46 1.22
C ARG A 615 -7.64 -15.23 0.90
N MET A 616 -7.97 -14.03 0.44
CA MET A 616 -9.36 -13.65 0.17
C MET A 616 -9.45 -12.87 -1.13
N ALA A 617 -10.57 -13.01 -1.83
CA ALA A 617 -10.91 -12.22 -2.99
C ALA A 617 -12.31 -11.63 -2.83
N SER A 618 -12.50 -10.41 -3.31
CA SER A 618 -13.80 -9.79 -3.48
C SER A 618 -14.21 -9.83 -4.94
N VAL A 619 -15.46 -10.21 -5.20
CA VAL A 619 -16.10 -10.19 -6.51
C VAL A 619 -17.31 -9.26 -6.41
N GLU A 620 -17.28 -8.13 -7.11
CA GLU A 620 -18.34 -7.12 -7.09
C GLU A 620 -18.88 -6.86 -8.49
N GLY A 621 -20.19 -6.77 -8.64
CA GLY A 621 -20.86 -6.53 -9.93
C GLY A 621 -22.37 -6.41 -9.75
N SER A 622 -23.14 -6.44 -10.83
CA SER A 622 -24.57 -6.74 -10.78
C SER A 622 -24.79 -8.19 -10.28
N PRO A 623 -25.99 -8.54 -9.76
CA PRO A 623 -26.30 -9.90 -9.34
C PRO A 623 -25.95 -10.97 -10.40
N ASP A 624 -26.40 -10.78 -11.65
CA ASP A 624 -26.13 -11.71 -12.76
C ASP A 624 -24.64 -11.82 -13.09
N ALA A 625 -23.91 -10.70 -13.02
CA ALA A 625 -22.48 -10.68 -13.30
C ALA A 625 -21.66 -11.37 -12.20
N VAL A 626 -22.08 -11.25 -10.94
CA VAL A 626 -21.47 -11.95 -9.79
C VAL A 626 -21.79 -13.45 -9.87
N ALA A 627 -23.06 -13.83 -10.06
CA ALA A 627 -23.46 -15.23 -10.18
C ALA A 627 -22.70 -15.95 -11.30
N SER A 628 -22.59 -15.32 -12.47
CA SER A 628 -21.85 -15.88 -13.61
C SER A 628 -20.33 -16.03 -13.40
N VAL A 629 -19.74 -15.41 -12.37
CA VAL A 629 -18.36 -15.71 -11.92
C VAL A 629 -18.34 -16.88 -10.94
N LEU A 630 -19.32 -16.96 -10.03
CA LEU A 630 -19.31 -17.87 -8.89
C LEU A 630 -19.84 -19.27 -9.20
N ASP A 631 -20.86 -19.40 -10.05
CA ASP A 631 -21.63 -20.66 -10.24
C ASP A 631 -20.75 -21.86 -10.65
N ASP A 632 -19.71 -21.61 -11.46
CA ASP A 632 -18.79 -22.62 -11.97
C ASP A 632 -17.34 -22.36 -11.53
N LEU A 633 -17.12 -21.69 -10.40
CA LEU A 633 -15.77 -21.39 -9.93
C LEU A 633 -15.12 -22.65 -9.34
N PRO A 634 -14.08 -23.25 -9.97
CA PRO A 634 -13.44 -24.45 -9.46
C PRO A 634 -12.57 -24.13 -8.23
N LEU A 635 -13.22 -24.00 -7.07
CA LEU A 635 -12.55 -23.66 -5.83
C LEU A 635 -11.62 -24.79 -5.35
N PRO A 636 -10.49 -24.46 -4.73
CA PRO A 636 -9.62 -25.45 -4.11
C PRO A 636 -10.27 -26.03 -2.85
N GLY A 637 -9.65 -27.05 -2.25
CA GLY A 637 -10.28 -27.85 -1.20
C GLY A 637 -10.70 -27.08 0.05
N THR A 638 -10.02 -25.96 0.36
CA THR A 638 -10.37 -25.08 1.50
C THR A 638 -11.20 -23.86 1.09
N GLY A 639 -11.67 -23.82 -0.16
CA GLY A 639 -12.38 -22.67 -0.72
C GLY A 639 -13.80 -22.52 -0.19
N GLU A 640 -14.11 -21.32 0.29
CA GLU A 640 -15.44 -20.94 0.77
C GLU A 640 -15.90 -19.64 0.12
N ILE A 641 -17.18 -19.58 -0.24
CA ILE A 641 -17.85 -18.37 -0.73
C ILE A 641 -18.74 -17.82 0.39
N LEU A 642 -18.59 -16.54 0.69
CA LEU A 642 -19.39 -15.79 1.64
C LEU A 642 -20.21 -14.73 0.88
N GLY A 643 -21.52 -14.70 1.12
CA GLY A 643 -22.45 -13.87 0.34
C GLY A 643 -23.06 -14.64 -0.85
N PRO A 644 -23.51 -13.94 -1.91
CA PRO A 644 -23.40 -12.50 -2.15
C PRO A 644 -24.23 -11.65 -1.17
N VAL A 645 -23.79 -10.41 -0.93
CA VAL A 645 -24.50 -9.41 -0.16
C VAL A 645 -24.79 -8.16 -1.02
N PRO A 646 -25.97 -7.53 -0.90
CA PRO A 646 -26.30 -6.34 -1.66
C PRO A 646 -25.41 -5.16 -1.27
N LEU A 647 -24.98 -4.39 -2.27
CA LEU A 647 -24.25 -3.12 -2.13
C LEU A 647 -25.14 -1.96 -2.58
N GLY A 648 -25.37 -0.98 -1.69
CA GLY A 648 -26.11 0.24 -2.00
C GLY A 648 -27.57 0.21 -1.55
N GLU A 649 -28.40 1.09 -2.13
CA GLU A 649 -29.84 1.12 -1.84
C GLU A 649 -30.57 -0.02 -2.55
N LEU A 650 -31.52 -0.64 -1.85
CA LEU A 650 -32.42 -1.62 -2.42
C LEU A 650 -33.59 -0.92 -3.12
N ASP A 651 -34.03 -1.46 -4.24
CA ASP A 651 -35.25 -1.02 -4.89
C ASP A 651 -36.51 -1.48 -4.13
N GLN A 652 -37.69 -1.15 -4.66
CA GLN A 652 -38.98 -1.48 -4.03
C GLN A 652 -39.24 -2.99 -3.96
N ASP A 653 -38.57 -3.75 -4.83
CA ASP A 653 -38.67 -5.21 -4.93
C ASP A 653 -37.57 -5.91 -4.10
N GLY A 654 -36.70 -5.14 -3.42
CA GLY A 654 -35.63 -5.65 -2.56
C GLY A 654 -34.34 -6.00 -3.29
N ASN A 655 -34.20 -5.62 -4.56
CA ASN A 655 -32.99 -5.91 -5.35
C ASN A 655 -31.96 -4.77 -5.24
N ALA A 656 -30.69 -5.13 -5.25
CA ALA A 656 -29.60 -4.17 -5.33
C ALA A 656 -29.05 -4.07 -6.75
N ALA A 657 -28.67 -2.85 -7.15
CA ALA A 657 -27.97 -2.65 -8.43
C ALA A 657 -26.59 -3.31 -8.46
N ARG A 658 -25.99 -3.58 -7.30
CA ARG A 658 -24.70 -4.23 -7.15
C ARG A 658 -24.71 -5.20 -5.97
N GLU A 659 -23.92 -6.25 -6.07
CA GLU A 659 -23.66 -7.22 -5.00
C GLU A 659 -22.16 -7.45 -4.85
N ARG A 660 -21.78 -7.99 -3.69
CA ARG A 660 -20.42 -8.44 -3.38
C ARG A 660 -20.45 -9.86 -2.85
N ALA A 661 -19.61 -10.72 -3.39
CA ALA A 661 -19.24 -11.98 -2.76
C ALA A 661 -17.77 -11.93 -2.31
N LEU A 662 -17.46 -12.64 -1.23
CA LEU A 662 -16.09 -12.87 -0.78
C LEU A 662 -15.76 -14.35 -0.99
N VAL A 663 -14.60 -14.62 -1.56
CA VAL A 663 -14.08 -15.98 -1.72
C VAL A 663 -12.83 -16.08 -0.87
N ARG A 664 -12.74 -17.06 0.03
CA ARG A 664 -11.55 -17.27 0.86
C ARG A 664 -10.99 -18.68 0.72
N VAL A 665 -9.68 -18.79 0.82
CA VAL A 665 -8.93 -20.05 0.79
C VAL A 665 -7.82 -20.02 1.83
N ALA A 666 -7.36 -21.19 2.26
CA ALA A 666 -6.14 -21.32 3.04
C ALA A 666 -4.95 -20.73 2.26
N ARG A 667 -4.01 -20.12 2.99
CA ARG A 667 -2.87 -19.43 2.38
C ARG A 667 -2.12 -20.20 1.29
N PRO A 668 -1.78 -21.48 1.46
CA PRO A 668 -1.08 -22.26 0.44
C PRO A 668 -1.84 -22.40 -0.88
N GLU A 669 -3.16 -22.24 -0.86
CA GLU A 669 -4.04 -22.33 -2.05
C GLU A 669 -4.26 -20.95 -2.70
N GLY A 670 -3.58 -19.90 -2.23
CA GLY A 670 -3.69 -18.53 -2.71
C GLY A 670 -3.42 -18.36 -4.20
N LYS A 671 -2.33 -18.94 -4.71
CA LYS A 671 -2.05 -18.97 -6.15
C LYS A 671 -3.15 -19.64 -6.95
N THR A 672 -3.70 -20.75 -6.46
CA THR A 672 -4.81 -21.44 -7.12
C THR A 672 -6.04 -20.54 -7.19
N LEU A 673 -6.39 -19.84 -6.10
CA LEU A 673 -7.48 -18.86 -6.12
C LEU A 673 -7.25 -17.77 -7.16
N ALA A 674 -6.04 -17.22 -7.24
CA ALA A 674 -5.71 -16.18 -8.22
C ALA A 674 -5.82 -16.69 -9.67
N THR A 675 -5.32 -17.89 -9.96
CA THR A 675 -5.46 -18.53 -11.28
C THR A 675 -6.93 -18.77 -11.64
N VAL A 676 -7.70 -19.31 -10.71
CA VAL A 676 -9.13 -19.62 -10.93
C VAL A 676 -9.96 -18.37 -11.23
N LEU A 677 -9.67 -17.27 -10.53
CA LEU A 677 -10.31 -15.97 -10.77
C LEU A 677 -9.86 -15.33 -12.08
N HIS A 678 -8.57 -15.43 -12.42
CA HIS A 678 -8.05 -14.98 -13.71
C HIS A 678 -8.73 -15.71 -14.88
N ASP A 679 -8.86 -17.04 -14.78
CA ASP A 679 -9.53 -17.85 -15.80
C ASP A 679 -11.03 -17.51 -15.90
N ALA A 680 -11.68 -17.21 -14.78
CA ALA A 680 -13.07 -16.74 -14.77
C ALA A 680 -13.21 -15.40 -15.51
N ALA A 681 -12.31 -14.43 -15.25
CA ALA A 681 -12.26 -13.17 -15.99
C ALA A 681 -12.01 -13.40 -17.49
N ALA A 682 -11.08 -14.29 -17.85
CA ALA A 682 -10.79 -14.63 -19.24
C ALA A 682 -11.99 -15.22 -19.97
N ARG A 683 -12.75 -16.13 -19.34
CA ARG A 683 -13.98 -16.71 -19.91
C ARG A 683 -15.04 -15.63 -20.17
N ARG A 684 -15.18 -14.66 -19.27
CA ARG A 684 -16.14 -13.55 -19.43
C ARG A 684 -15.76 -12.63 -20.58
N ASP A 685 -14.48 -12.24 -20.66
CA ASP A 685 -13.98 -11.39 -21.74
C ASP A 685 -14.16 -12.06 -23.10
N ALA A 686 -13.87 -13.37 -23.19
CA ALA A 686 -14.02 -14.13 -24.42
C ALA A 686 -15.49 -14.23 -24.87
N ARG A 687 -16.44 -14.30 -23.93
CA ARG A 687 -17.89 -14.27 -24.20
C ARG A 687 -18.44 -12.86 -24.46
N LYS A 688 -17.61 -11.82 -24.36
CA LYS A 688 -18.00 -10.41 -24.45
C LYS A 688 -19.16 -10.09 -23.49
N ALA A 689 -19.05 -10.58 -22.25
CA ALA A 689 -20.05 -10.29 -21.22
C ALA A 689 -20.21 -8.76 -21.09
N ALA A 690 -21.46 -8.29 -21.17
CA ALA A 690 -21.75 -6.86 -21.24
C ALA A 690 -21.53 -6.13 -19.91
N GLU A 691 -21.68 -6.85 -18.80
CA GLU A 691 -21.66 -6.27 -17.45
C GLU A 691 -20.28 -6.40 -16.79
N PRO A 692 -19.70 -5.30 -16.27
CA PRO A 692 -18.39 -5.33 -15.65
C PRO A 692 -18.43 -6.04 -14.29
N VAL A 693 -17.36 -6.76 -13.98
CA VAL A 693 -17.12 -7.33 -12.65
C VAL A 693 -15.77 -6.83 -12.14
N ARG A 694 -15.76 -6.36 -10.90
CA ARG A 694 -14.54 -6.01 -10.19
C ARG A 694 -14.11 -7.19 -9.34
N ILE A 695 -12.96 -7.77 -9.69
CA ILE A 695 -12.30 -8.81 -8.92
C ILE A 695 -11.09 -8.20 -8.23
N GLN A 696 -10.97 -8.38 -6.92
CA GLN A 696 -9.85 -7.89 -6.13
C GLN A 696 -9.36 -8.96 -5.17
N LEU A 697 -8.10 -9.38 -5.30
CA LEU A 697 -7.43 -10.23 -4.32
C LEU A 697 -6.86 -9.41 -3.16
N ASP A 698 -6.93 -10.00 -1.98
CA ASP A 698 -6.56 -9.45 -0.67
C ASP A 698 -7.08 -8.01 -0.45
N PRO A 699 -8.40 -7.78 -0.60
CA PRO A 699 -8.99 -6.46 -0.40
C PRO A 699 -8.78 -5.98 1.04
N LEU A 700 -8.42 -4.70 1.20
CA LEU A 700 -8.28 -4.07 2.51
C LEU A 700 -9.64 -3.85 3.19
N ASP A 701 -10.67 -3.58 2.39
CA ASP A 701 -12.05 -3.37 2.85
C ASP A 701 -12.90 -4.60 2.53
N LEU A 702 -13.46 -5.21 3.57
CA LEU A 702 -14.26 -6.44 3.48
C LEU A 702 -15.76 -6.20 3.66
N ILE A 703 -16.17 -5.01 4.14
CA ILE A 703 -17.53 -4.73 4.60
C ILE A 703 -18.21 -3.68 3.71
#